data_AF-A0A0D0Q4I7-F1
#
_entry.id   AF-A0A0D0Q4I7-F1
#
_cell.length_a   1.000
_cell.length_b   1.000
_cell.length_c   1.000
_cell.angle_alpha   90.00
_cell.angle_beta   90.00
_cell.angle_gamma   90.00
#
_symmetry.space_group_name_H-M   'P 1'
#
loop_
_entity.id
_entity.type
_entity.pdbx_description
1 polymer ?
#
loop_
_entity_poly.entity_id
_entity_poly.type
_entity_poly.pdbx_seq_one_letter_code
_entity_poly.pdbx_strand_id
1 'polypeptide(L)'
;MARRRSSGVWSVLAEAQREQHRRVEAQRKAAAAQQRDHERAQREAQRAAARGEREALKAYQQQRDADAARRTAELDDRVAELRGVLAAGLAGPGFSLAEQSRGGQGAIPPFDPGPLGVPVPMPDQNWYLVPPLTGAQAYNPAARRQWEEQAGHARARFEYDWQAAWAAEQQRQRQLADYRAQYDAWAAERHRLLAGQSAQAGRLAQRLRAGEAAAVAEYFEAVVDWREDWPDGFPTDGEASWDADTRRLVVRWELPAFDVVPAVGRYRYVRSDDREDEVARPAGQRKEIYREVLAQCALRVLAEVFRADPDGLIATVGLNGVVVAPDPATGQEGDRCLLAVEVDRATFAGLALDRVAPLDCLQDALGGRLSARPEKADTVAEVPAAATSAGDGEEPDLFAMDPIEFEKLIAELFRRRGFRTSTTARSGDEGVDVLAEDPDPITGGKIVIQAKRYRHTVSPSAVRDLESTMRRQGANRGILVTTSGFGPGSRKHAEGQPLTLVDGPMLLTLLREHGLPGRLGPAPVPAQQADEPAAVELTPGQNTVLPDGEVRVRFRSGGADADLTLLLLDALGKVRTDEDFVFYHQPTAAAGAVTLEPGDGSAVVRTDRLPSTVHRVAVSVNLDADGDATCADLIDPTVELAAGPGRWTFRPPADPAISAMLVAELYRHPADGWKLRAVGQGWSDGLAGLARHHGVDVE
;
A
#
# COMPACT_ATOMS: atom_id res chain seq x y z
N MET A 1 107.52 -13.49 -81.51
CA MET A 1 107.26 -14.09 -80.18
C MET A 1 106.53 -13.08 -79.30
N ALA A 2 105.72 -13.52 -78.31
CA ALA A 2 105.34 -12.89 -77.00
C ALA A 2 105.37 -11.35 -76.79
N ARG A 3 104.59 -10.65 -75.96
CA ARG A 3 103.48 -10.85 -74.97
C ARG A 3 103.11 -9.40 -74.50
N ARG A 4 101.94 -9.01 -73.97
CA ARG A 4 100.57 -9.57 -73.84
C ARG A 4 99.61 -8.35 -73.59
N ARG A 5 98.28 -8.55 -73.72
CA ARG A 5 97.18 -7.59 -73.39
C ARG A 5 97.33 -6.89 -72.01
N SER A 6 97.07 -5.58 -71.90
CA SER A 6 96.76 -4.92 -70.59
C SER A 6 95.95 -3.60 -70.61
N SER A 7 95.57 -3.02 -71.78
CA SER A 7 94.91 -1.71 -71.83
C SER A 7 93.38 -1.71 -71.56
N GLY A 8 92.69 -2.83 -71.78
CA GLY A 8 91.23 -2.91 -71.63
C GLY A 8 90.71 -3.02 -70.19
N VAL A 9 91.58 -3.26 -69.21
CA VAL A 9 91.15 -3.45 -67.80
C VAL A 9 90.97 -2.11 -67.10
N TRP A 10 91.83 -1.12 -67.38
CA TRP A 10 91.82 0.17 -66.70
C TRP A 10 90.70 1.12 -67.15
N SER A 11 90.31 1.10 -68.42
CA SER A 11 89.13 1.86 -68.89
C SER A 11 87.85 1.33 -68.26
N VAL A 12 87.67 0.00 -68.26
CA VAL A 12 86.55 -0.69 -67.61
C VAL A 12 86.54 -0.42 -66.09
N LEU A 13 87.70 -0.39 -65.42
CA LEU A 13 87.79 -0.01 -64.00
C LEU A 13 87.34 1.44 -63.74
N ALA A 14 87.79 2.39 -64.56
CA ALA A 14 87.47 3.81 -64.42
C ALA A 14 86.02 4.13 -64.80
N GLU A 15 85.42 3.36 -65.70
CA GLU A 15 84.00 3.43 -66.05
C GLU A 15 83.14 2.81 -64.95
N ALA A 16 83.53 1.64 -64.43
CA ALA A 16 82.91 1.01 -63.26
C ALA A 16 82.95 1.91 -62.01
N GLN A 17 84.06 2.59 -61.73
CA GLN A 17 84.14 3.58 -60.64
C GLN A 17 83.19 4.77 -60.83
N ARG A 18 83.05 5.27 -62.07
CA ARG A 18 82.11 6.38 -62.39
C ARG A 18 80.65 5.94 -62.38
N GLU A 19 80.36 4.68 -62.68
CA GLU A 19 79.05 4.09 -62.39
C GLU A 19 78.82 3.93 -60.89
N GLN A 20 79.78 3.40 -60.15
CA GLN A 20 79.66 3.20 -58.71
C GLN A 20 79.44 4.52 -57.97
N HIS A 21 80.15 5.60 -58.35
CA HIS A 21 79.91 6.94 -57.82
C HIS A 21 78.51 7.45 -58.15
N ARG A 22 78.06 7.33 -59.42
CA ARG A 22 76.70 7.73 -59.82
C ARG A 22 75.61 6.91 -59.10
N ARG A 23 75.84 5.62 -58.87
CA ARG A 23 74.93 4.76 -58.08
C ARG A 23 74.88 5.20 -56.62
N VAL A 24 76.02 5.51 -55.99
CA VAL A 24 76.08 6.01 -54.60
C VAL A 24 75.45 7.40 -54.46
N GLU A 25 75.67 8.31 -55.42
CA GLU A 25 75.01 9.63 -55.43
C GLU A 25 73.50 9.52 -55.68
N ALA A 26 73.06 8.64 -56.58
CA ALA A 26 71.65 8.36 -56.81
C ALA A 26 71.00 7.74 -55.56
N GLN A 27 71.67 6.79 -54.89
CA GLN A 27 71.22 6.22 -53.62
C GLN A 27 71.14 7.30 -52.52
N ARG A 28 72.14 8.17 -52.37
CA ARG A 28 72.10 9.30 -51.42
C ARG A 28 70.96 10.28 -51.74
N LYS A 29 70.74 10.63 -53.01
CA LYS A 29 69.64 11.50 -53.43
C LYS A 29 68.27 10.86 -53.21
N ALA A 30 68.14 9.56 -53.46
CA ALA A 30 66.93 8.78 -53.22
C ALA A 30 66.62 8.65 -51.72
N ALA A 31 67.61 8.31 -50.89
CA ALA A 31 67.47 8.26 -49.44
C ALA A 31 67.09 9.63 -48.86
N ALA A 32 67.72 10.72 -49.32
CA ALA A 32 67.37 12.07 -48.91
C ALA A 32 65.98 12.51 -49.41
N ALA A 33 65.48 11.97 -50.53
CA ALA A 33 64.10 12.17 -50.98
C ALA A 33 63.12 11.42 -50.08
N GLN A 34 63.32 10.11 -49.88
CA GLN A 34 62.53 9.28 -48.98
C GLN A 34 62.45 9.89 -47.56
N GLN A 35 63.55 10.43 -47.03
CA GLN A 35 63.55 11.09 -45.73
C GLN A 35 62.69 12.36 -45.71
N ARG A 36 62.76 13.22 -46.74
CA ARG A 36 61.89 14.40 -46.87
C ARG A 36 60.41 14.02 -47.05
N ASP A 37 60.13 12.94 -47.78
CA ASP A 37 58.76 12.47 -48.01
C ASP A 37 58.19 11.86 -46.71
N HIS A 38 59.01 11.15 -45.94
CA HIS A 38 58.65 10.66 -44.61
C HIS A 38 58.41 11.80 -43.61
N GLU A 39 59.27 12.83 -43.60
CA GLU A 39 59.06 14.05 -42.79
C GLU A 39 57.79 14.82 -43.19
N ARG A 40 57.46 14.88 -44.49
CA ARG A 40 56.19 15.47 -44.98
C ARG A 40 54.99 14.65 -44.50
N ALA A 41 55.01 13.33 -44.70
CA ALA A 41 53.96 12.43 -44.25
C ALA A 41 53.74 12.49 -42.73
N GLN A 42 54.81 12.55 -41.93
CA GLN A 42 54.72 12.74 -40.47
C GLN A 42 54.06 14.08 -40.10
N ARG A 43 54.45 15.19 -40.75
CA ARG A 43 53.84 16.52 -40.52
C ARG A 43 52.38 16.58 -40.96
N GLU A 44 52.02 15.90 -42.03
CA GLU A 44 50.64 15.79 -42.51
C GLU A 44 49.79 14.94 -41.57
N ALA A 45 50.31 13.81 -41.08
CA ALA A 45 49.68 12.99 -40.05
C ALA A 45 49.46 13.75 -38.74
N GLN A 46 50.47 14.48 -38.24
CA GLN A 46 50.33 15.34 -37.06
C GLN A 46 49.27 16.44 -37.25
N ARG A 47 49.22 17.08 -38.43
CA ARG A 47 48.19 18.07 -38.77
C ARG A 47 46.79 17.44 -38.89
N ALA A 48 46.70 16.20 -39.37
CA ALA A 48 45.43 15.47 -39.44
C ALA A 48 44.94 15.08 -38.04
N ALA A 49 45.81 14.56 -37.18
CA ALA A 49 45.49 14.26 -35.78
C ALA A 49 45.02 15.52 -35.02
N ALA A 50 45.78 16.62 -35.10
CA ALA A 50 45.42 17.88 -34.45
C ALA A 50 44.14 18.53 -35.01
N ARG A 51 43.70 18.19 -36.23
CA ARG A 51 42.36 18.56 -36.74
C ARG A 51 41.29 17.65 -36.14
N GLY A 52 41.50 16.33 -36.17
CA GLY A 52 40.57 15.35 -35.59
C GLY A 52 40.31 15.60 -34.09
N GLU A 53 41.35 15.93 -33.31
CA GLU A 53 41.21 16.32 -31.90
C GLU A 53 40.34 17.57 -31.71
N ARG A 54 40.51 18.59 -32.57
CA ARG A 54 39.70 19.83 -32.52
C ARG A 54 38.27 19.59 -32.96
N GLU A 55 38.07 18.74 -33.97
CA GLU A 55 36.74 18.34 -34.45
C GLU A 55 36.00 17.52 -33.39
N ALA A 56 36.67 16.56 -32.74
CA ALA A 56 36.14 15.79 -31.62
C ALA A 56 35.79 16.67 -30.41
N LEU A 57 36.67 17.60 -30.01
CA LEU A 57 36.39 18.54 -28.91
C LEU A 57 35.21 19.46 -29.24
N LYS A 58 35.10 19.93 -30.50
CA LYS A 58 33.96 20.74 -30.94
C LYS A 58 32.66 19.93 -30.94
N ALA A 59 32.68 18.70 -31.43
CA ALA A 59 31.51 17.81 -31.42
C ALA A 59 31.05 17.52 -29.98
N TYR A 60 31.98 17.24 -29.07
CA TYR A 60 31.70 17.07 -27.64
C TYR A 60 31.05 18.33 -27.04
N GLN A 61 31.62 19.52 -27.26
CA GLN A 61 31.03 20.77 -26.77
C GLN A 61 29.62 21.03 -27.35
N GLN A 62 29.41 20.73 -28.64
CA GLN A 62 28.09 20.84 -29.27
C GLN A 62 27.07 19.86 -28.68
N GLN A 63 27.49 18.64 -28.34
CA GLN A 63 26.64 17.68 -27.64
C GLN A 63 26.25 18.18 -26.24
N ARG A 64 27.21 18.69 -25.45
CA ARG A 64 26.96 19.24 -24.10
C ARG A 64 26.06 20.48 -24.14
N ASP A 65 26.25 21.37 -25.12
CA ASP A 65 25.34 22.50 -25.37
C ASP A 65 23.92 22.02 -25.73
N ALA A 66 23.78 20.96 -26.55
CA ALA A 66 22.50 20.39 -26.95
C ALA A 66 21.78 19.64 -25.81
N ASP A 67 22.51 18.94 -24.94
CA ASP A 67 21.97 18.29 -23.74
C ASP A 67 21.41 19.33 -22.76
N ALA A 68 22.13 20.43 -22.52
CA ALA A 68 21.66 21.54 -21.68
C ALA A 68 20.44 22.25 -22.30
N ALA A 69 20.39 22.39 -23.62
CA ALA A 69 19.22 22.93 -24.33
C ALA A 69 18.01 22.00 -24.20
N ARG A 70 18.18 20.68 -24.34
CA ARG A 70 17.10 19.69 -24.18
C ARG A 70 16.50 19.72 -22.77
N ARG A 71 17.35 19.70 -21.73
CA ARG A 71 16.89 19.83 -20.33
C ARG A 71 16.19 21.16 -20.03
N THR A 72 16.55 22.22 -20.75
CA THR A 72 15.84 23.50 -20.63
C THR A 72 14.46 23.42 -21.28
N ALA A 73 14.32 22.78 -22.44
CA ALA A 73 13.02 22.51 -23.06
C ALA A 73 12.13 21.63 -22.15
N GLU A 74 12.68 20.58 -21.53
CA GLU A 74 11.97 19.75 -20.54
C GLU A 74 11.40 20.58 -19.36
N LEU A 75 12.13 21.61 -18.89
CA LEU A 75 11.65 22.55 -17.86
C LEU A 75 10.58 23.51 -18.38
N ASP A 76 10.66 23.95 -19.64
CA ASP A 76 9.68 24.84 -20.26
C ASP A 76 8.37 24.09 -20.58
N ASP A 77 8.47 22.86 -21.09
CA ASP A 77 7.34 21.96 -21.34
C ASP A 77 6.58 21.66 -20.03
N ARG A 78 7.30 21.38 -18.94
CA ARG A 78 6.69 21.21 -17.61
C ARG A 78 5.97 22.47 -17.12
N VAL A 79 6.41 23.67 -17.49
CA VAL A 79 5.69 24.90 -17.16
C VAL A 79 4.47 25.10 -18.04
N ALA A 80 4.55 24.71 -19.31
CA ALA A 80 3.42 24.75 -20.23
C ALA A 80 2.30 23.77 -19.78
N GLU A 81 2.67 22.57 -19.32
CA GLU A 81 1.76 21.60 -18.69
C GLU A 81 1.03 22.20 -17.48
N LEU A 82 1.78 22.78 -16.53
CA LEU A 82 1.23 23.46 -15.35
C LEU A 82 0.32 24.66 -15.71
N ARG A 83 0.61 25.35 -16.82
CA ARG A 83 -0.22 26.44 -17.38
C ARG A 83 -1.39 25.95 -18.25
N GLY A 84 -1.47 24.65 -18.49
CA GLY A 84 -2.50 23.99 -19.29
C GLY A 84 -3.51 23.19 -18.47
N VAL A 85 -3.37 23.10 -17.14
CA VAL A 85 -4.20 22.26 -16.25
C VAL A 85 -5.69 22.45 -16.49
N LEU A 86 -6.18 23.69 -16.57
CA LEU A 86 -7.60 23.97 -16.81
C LEU A 86 -8.01 23.55 -18.23
N ALA A 87 -7.20 23.90 -19.24
CA ALA A 87 -7.50 23.59 -20.64
C ALA A 87 -7.50 22.06 -20.90
N ALA A 88 -6.60 21.32 -20.26
CA ALA A 88 -6.55 19.86 -20.30
C ALA A 88 -7.82 19.24 -19.70
N GLY A 89 -8.19 19.61 -18.47
CA GLY A 89 -9.40 19.09 -17.81
C GLY A 89 -10.71 19.42 -18.53
N LEU A 90 -10.78 20.56 -19.23
CA LEU A 90 -11.92 20.93 -20.08
C LEU A 90 -11.98 20.14 -21.40
N ALA A 91 -10.83 19.69 -21.93
CA ALA A 91 -10.74 18.94 -23.18
C ALA A 91 -10.84 17.41 -23.00
N GLY A 92 -10.43 16.91 -21.83
CA GLY A 92 -10.51 15.49 -21.47
C GLY A 92 -11.95 14.98 -21.30
N PRO A 93 -12.13 13.65 -21.14
CA PRO A 93 -13.43 13.07 -20.80
C PRO A 93 -14.00 13.66 -19.50
N GLY A 94 -15.27 13.36 -19.20
CA GLY A 94 -15.88 13.71 -17.92
C GLY A 94 -15.99 12.48 -17.02
N PHE A 95 -15.96 12.68 -15.71
CA PHE A 95 -16.26 11.62 -14.75
C PHE A 95 -17.62 10.97 -15.07
N SER A 96 -17.61 9.66 -15.26
CA SER A 96 -18.80 8.89 -15.63
C SER A 96 -18.94 7.65 -14.75
N LEU A 97 -19.73 7.78 -13.67
CA LEU A 97 -20.07 6.66 -12.79
C LEU A 97 -20.74 5.50 -13.56
N ALA A 98 -21.46 5.81 -14.64
CA ALA A 98 -22.07 4.82 -15.52
C ALA A 98 -21.03 3.99 -16.29
N GLU A 99 -19.89 4.57 -16.66
CA GLU A 99 -18.79 3.86 -17.31
C GLU A 99 -17.94 3.08 -16.31
N GLN A 100 -17.64 3.66 -15.14
CA GLN A 100 -17.01 2.92 -14.04
C GLN A 100 -17.84 1.69 -13.63
N SER A 101 -19.17 1.83 -13.55
CA SER A 101 -20.08 0.74 -13.23
C SER A 101 -20.08 -0.39 -14.28
N ARG A 102 -19.81 -0.09 -15.55
CA ARG A 102 -19.76 -1.11 -16.63
C ARG A 102 -18.49 -1.96 -16.59
N GLY A 103 -17.47 -1.52 -15.85
CA GLY A 103 -16.16 -2.16 -15.72
C GLY A 103 -15.28 -1.93 -16.95
N GLY A 104 -14.01 -1.60 -16.72
CA GLY A 104 -13.01 -1.40 -17.77
C GLY A 104 -12.60 -2.69 -18.46
N GLN A 105 -13.48 -3.27 -19.29
CA GLN A 105 -13.26 -4.55 -19.98
C GLN A 105 -12.09 -4.54 -20.97
N GLY A 106 -11.54 -3.36 -21.31
CA GLY A 106 -10.32 -3.20 -22.13
C GLY A 106 -9.01 -3.03 -21.35
N ALA A 107 -9.02 -3.06 -20.01
CA ALA A 107 -7.87 -2.65 -19.19
C ALA A 107 -6.78 -3.71 -18.96
N ILE A 108 -6.91 -4.91 -19.55
CA ILE A 108 -5.93 -6.00 -19.42
C ILE A 108 -5.38 -6.32 -20.82
N PRO A 109 -4.13 -5.95 -21.16
CA PRO A 109 -3.50 -6.35 -22.41
C PRO A 109 -3.40 -7.87 -22.54
N PRO A 110 -3.56 -8.44 -23.75
CA PRO A 110 -3.47 -9.88 -23.96
C PRO A 110 -2.05 -10.42 -23.69
N PHE A 111 -1.95 -11.70 -23.35
CA PHE A 111 -0.68 -12.38 -23.15
C PHE A 111 0.18 -12.39 -24.43
N ASP A 112 1.32 -11.71 -24.38
CA ASP A 112 2.37 -11.78 -25.41
C ASP A 112 3.58 -12.58 -24.88
N PRO A 113 3.87 -13.78 -25.42
CA PRO A 113 5.02 -14.57 -25.01
C PRO A 113 6.36 -14.06 -25.58
N GLY A 114 6.35 -13.11 -26.51
CA GLY A 114 7.56 -12.58 -27.15
C GLY A 114 8.48 -13.68 -27.71
N PRO A 115 9.81 -13.63 -27.45
CA PRO A 115 10.75 -14.67 -27.90
C PRO A 115 10.44 -16.08 -27.38
N LEU A 116 9.80 -16.21 -26.20
CA LEU A 116 9.40 -17.52 -25.68
C LEU A 116 8.28 -18.16 -26.52
N GLY A 117 7.58 -17.40 -27.37
CA GLY A 117 6.59 -17.94 -28.31
C GLY A 117 7.18 -18.74 -29.48
N VAL A 118 8.49 -18.60 -29.76
CA VAL A 118 9.14 -19.21 -30.92
C VAL A 118 9.80 -20.55 -30.54
N PRO A 119 9.40 -21.70 -31.12
CA PRO A 119 10.03 -22.99 -30.84
C PRO A 119 11.51 -23.04 -31.24
N VAL A 120 12.31 -23.79 -30.48
CA VAL A 120 13.72 -24.03 -30.85
C VAL A 120 13.77 -24.97 -32.07
N PRO A 121 14.45 -24.59 -33.17
CA PRO A 121 14.56 -25.44 -34.34
C PRO A 121 15.42 -26.67 -34.04
N MET A 122 14.90 -27.86 -34.35
CA MET A 122 15.66 -29.11 -34.23
C MET A 122 16.63 -29.27 -35.42
N PRO A 123 17.85 -29.79 -35.20
CA PRO A 123 18.79 -30.02 -36.30
C PRO A 123 18.27 -31.10 -37.26
N ASP A 124 18.40 -30.86 -38.57
CA ASP A 124 18.10 -31.86 -39.59
C ASP A 124 19.28 -32.84 -39.73
N GLN A 125 18.99 -34.14 -39.65
CA GLN A 125 19.97 -35.21 -39.86
C GLN A 125 20.69 -35.10 -41.22
N ASN A 126 20.03 -34.56 -42.24
CA ASN A 126 20.60 -34.36 -43.57
C ASN A 126 21.86 -33.49 -43.57
N TRP A 127 21.99 -32.54 -42.63
CA TRP A 127 23.16 -31.65 -42.52
C TRP A 127 24.42 -32.38 -42.01
N TYR A 128 24.26 -33.59 -41.48
CA TYR A 128 25.32 -34.40 -40.88
C TYR A 128 25.60 -35.68 -41.69
N LEU A 129 25.00 -35.84 -42.88
CA LEU A 129 25.23 -37.01 -43.72
C LEU A 129 26.63 -36.97 -44.36
N VAL A 130 27.43 -37.99 -44.07
CA VAL A 130 28.69 -38.25 -44.80
C VAL A 130 28.35 -39.05 -46.06
N PRO A 131 28.65 -38.54 -47.28
CA PRO A 131 28.33 -39.25 -48.52
C PRO A 131 28.96 -40.66 -48.56
N PRO A 132 28.27 -41.68 -49.08
CA PRO A 132 28.81 -43.04 -49.15
C PRO A 132 30.00 -43.13 -50.12
N LEU A 133 30.96 -44.00 -49.81
CA LEU A 133 32.07 -44.32 -50.71
C LEU A 133 31.56 -44.91 -52.03
N THR A 134 32.11 -44.46 -53.16
CA THR A 134 31.73 -44.93 -54.50
C THR A 134 32.95 -45.42 -55.31
N GLY A 135 32.69 -46.22 -56.34
CA GLY A 135 33.73 -46.73 -57.25
C GLY A 135 34.83 -47.53 -56.54
N ALA A 136 36.08 -47.36 -57.00
CA ALA A 136 37.23 -48.10 -56.47
C ALA A 136 37.52 -47.83 -54.97
N GLN A 137 37.12 -46.66 -54.44
CA GLN A 137 37.30 -46.33 -53.02
C GLN A 137 36.46 -47.23 -52.11
N ALA A 138 35.29 -47.68 -52.57
CA ALA A 138 34.41 -48.58 -51.83
C ALA A 138 35.01 -49.97 -51.56
N TYR A 139 36.14 -50.33 -52.21
CA TYR A 139 36.86 -51.59 -51.99
C TYR A 139 38.18 -51.41 -51.22
N ASN A 140 38.56 -50.18 -50.85
CA ASN A 140 39.80 -49.90 -50.11
C ASN A 140 39.59 -50.02 -48.59
N PRO A 141 40.28 -50.94 -47.87
CA PRO A 141 40.09 -51.15 -46.42
C PRO A 141 40.54 -49.98 -45.52
N ALA A 142 41.36 -49.05 -46.02
CA ALA A 142 41.73 -47.84 -45.29
C ALA A 142 40.67 -46.73 -45.51
N ALA A 143 40.18 -46.57 -46.74
CA ALA A 143 39.12 -45.61 -47.05
C ALA A 143 37.81 -45.95 -46.34
N ARG A 144 37.44 -47.24 -46.26
CA ARG A 144 36.28 -47.69 -45.46
C ARG A 144 36.39 -47.29 -43.99
N ARG A 145 37.54 -47.54 -43.35
CA ARG A 145 37.76 -47.17 -41.94
C ARG A 145 37.68 -45.66 -41.71
N GLN A 146 38.30 -44.85 -42.58
CA GLN A 146 38.20 -43.39 -42.50
C GLN A 146 36.76 -42.88 -42.70
N TRP A 147 36.00 -43.50 -43.59
CA TRP A 147 34.59 -43.18 -43.79
C TRP A 147 33.72 -43.63 -42.60
N GLU A 148 33.98 -44.80 -42.02
CA GLU A 148 33.31 -45.32 -40.81
C GLU A 148 33.56 -44.39 -39.60
N GLU A 149 34.81 -43.93 -39.44
CA GLU A 149 35.22 -42.93 -38.44
C GLU A 149 34.51 -41.58 -38.66
N GLN A 150 34.54 -41.04 -39.87
CA GLN A 150 33.86 -39.77 -40.21
C GLN A 150 32.35 -39.85 -40.02
N ALA A 151 31.71 -40.92 -40.49
CA ALA A 151 30.29 -41.16 -40.29
C ALA A 151 29.95 -41.41 -38.81
N GLY A 152 30.87 -42.01 -38.04
CA GLY A 152 30.76 -42.12 -36.58
C GLY A 152 30.77 -40.75 -35.90
N HIS A 153 31.75 -39.90 -36.21
CA HIS A 153 31.85 -38.54 -35.68
C HIS A 153 30.65 -37.66 -36.07
N ALA A 154 30.17 -37.75 -37.31
CA ALA A 154 29.02 -36.98 -37.77
C ALA A 154 27.72 -37.40 -37.07
N ARG A 155 27.51 -38.70 -36.83
CA ARG A 155 26.40 -39.21 -36.00
C ARG A 155 26.49 -38.71 -34.55
N ALA A 156 27.65 -38.86 -33.91
CA ALA A 156 27.85 -38.36 -32.55
C ALA A 156 27.64 -36.85 -32.42
N ARG A 157 27.99 -36.08 -33.47
CA ARG A 157 27.76 -34.63 -33.51
C ARG A 157 26.28 -34.29 -33.69
N PHE A 158 25.56 -35.00 -34.56
CA PHE A 158 24.11 -34.87 -34.69
C PHE A 158 23.40 -35.21 -33.37
N GLU A 159 23.77 -36.31 -32.71
CA GLU A 159 23.21 -36.71 -31.42
C GLU A 159 23.43 -35.64 -30.34
N TYR A 160 24.64 -35.05 -30.28
CA TYR A 160 24.94 -33.95 -29.37
C TYR A 160 24.13 -32.68 -29.67
N ASP A 161 24.14 -32.21 -30.92
CA ASP A 161 23.41 -30.99 -31.32
C ASP A 161 21.88 -31.18 -31.14
N TRP A 162 21.36 -32.39 -31.38
CA TRP A 162 19.95 -32.74 -31.14
C TRP A 162 19.59 -32.77 -29.66
N GLN A 163 20.43 -33.38 -28.81
CA GLN A 163 20.23 -33.36 -27.35
C GLN A 163 20.26 -31.93 -26.80
N ALA A 164 21.17 -31.09 -27.30
CA ALA A 164 21.27 -29.68 -26.91
C ALA A 164 20.01 -28.88 -27.34
N ALA A 165 19.55 -29.04 -28.58
CA ALA A 165 18.33 -28.40 -29.07
C ALA A 165 17.08 -28.87 -28.31
N TRP A 166 16.98 -30.17 -28.03
CA TRP A 166 15.88 -30.74 -27.24
C TRP A 166 15.87 -30.22 -25.79
N ALA A 167 17.03 -30.14 -25.14
CA ALA A 167 17.14 -29.56 -23.80
C ALA A 167 16.77 -28.07 -23.77
N ALA A 168 17.18 -27.29 -24.78
CA ALA A 168 16.81 -25.89 -24.93
C ALA A 168 15.29 -25.72 -25.17
N GLU A 169 14.67 -26.57 -25.99
CA GLU A 169 13.21 -26.57 -26.20
C GLU A 169 12.45 -26.93 -24.92
N GLN A 170 12.91 -27.93 -24.16
CA GLN A 170 12.34 -28.27 -22.85
C GLN A 170 12.46 -27.11 -21.85
N GLN A 171 13.59 -26.40 -21.84
CA GLN A 171 13.76 -25.21 -21.02
C GLN A 171 12.81 -24.07 -21.44
N ARG A 172 12.71 -23.79 -22.74
CA ARG A 172 11.79 -22.78 -23.30
C ARG A 172 10.34 -23.10 -22.95
N GLN A 173 9.92 -24.37 -23.08
CA GLN A 173 8.55 -24.79 -22.74
C GLN A 173 8.22 -24.57 -21.26
N ARG A 174 9.17 -24.85 -20.34
CA ARG A 174 9.00 -24.54 -18.90
C ARG A 174 8.89 -23.04 -18.67
N GLN A 175 9.82 -22.25 -19.20
CA GLN A 175 9.81 -20.78 -19.07
C GLN A 175 8.52 -20.15 -19.63
N LEU A 176 8.01 -20.67 -20.75
CA LEU A 176 6.73 -20.22 -21.33
C LEU A 176 5.54 -20.59 -20.43
N ALA A 177 5.52 -21.79 -19.85
CA ALA A 177 4.48 -22.21 -18.92
C ALA A 177 4.50 -21.39 -17.61
N ASP A 178 5.68 -21.15 -17.04
CA ASP A 178 5.88 -20.34 -15.85
C ASP A 178 5.45 -18.89 -16.09
N TYR A 179 5.84 -18.29 -17.23
CA TYR A 179 5.43 -16.93 -17.59
C TYR A 179 3.92 -16.84 -17.84
N ARG A 180 3.33 -17.86 -18.49
CA ARG A 180 1.88 -17.92 -18.70
C ARG A 180 1.12 -17.99 -17.38
N ALA A 181 1.56 -18.83 -16.44
CA ALA A 181 0.96 -18.94 -15.12
C ALA A 181 1.05 -17.63 -14.32
N GLN A 182 2.18 -16.91 -14.40
CA GLN A 182 2.35 -15.59 -13.79
C GLN A 182 1.38 -14.56 -14.39
N TYR A 183 1.25 -14.52 -15.72
CA TYR A 183 0.29 -13.66 -16.40
C TYR A 183 -1.15 -13.99 -16.01
N ASP A 184 -1.55 -15.27 -16.04
CA ASP A 184 -2.93 -15.68 -15.74
C ASP A 184 -3.30 -15.36 -14.27
N ALA A 185 -2.35 -15.51 -13.33
CA ALA A 185 -2.53 -15.11 -11.93
C ALA A 185 -2.67 -13.59 -11.77
N TRP A 186 -1.81 -12.80 -12.41
CA TRP A 186 -1.88 -11.34 -12.43
C TRP A 186 -3.19 -10.83 -13.06
N ALA A 187 -3.61 -11.43 -14.18
CA ALA A 187 -4.84 -11.08 -14.88
C ALA A 187 -6.08 -11.42 -14.04
N ALA A 188 -6.09 -12.57 -13.36
CA ALA A 188 -7.17 -12.96 -12.44
C ALA A 188 -7.30 -11.99 -11.25
N GLU A 189 -6.18 -11.54 -10.68
CA GLU A 189 -6.19 -10.53 -9.62
C GLU A 189 -6.70 -9.19 -10.14
N ARG A 190 -6.20 -8.74 -11.31
CA ARG A 190 -6.63 -7.50 -11.95
C ARG A 190 -8.12 -7.51 -12.30
N HIS A 191 -8.65 -8.63 -12.77
CA HIS A 191 -10.09 -8.82 -12.99
C HIS A 191 -10.88 -8.71 -11.67
N ARG A 192 -10.41 -9.29 -10.57
CA ARG A 192 -11.08 -9.21 -9.26
C ARG A 192 -11.15 -7.77 -8.75
N LEU A 193 -10.06 -7.02 -8.86
CA LEU A 193 -9.99 -5.61 -8.47
C LEU A 193 -10.96 -4.74 -9.30
N LEU A 194 -10.93 -4.88 -10.63
CA LEU A 194 -11.83 -4.15 -11.54
C LEU A 194 -13.32 -4.50 -11.30
N ALA A 195 -13.63 -5.76 -11.00
CA ALA A 195 -14.99 -6.17 -10.65
C ALA A 195 -15.44 -5.60 -9.30
N GLY A 196 -14.54 -5.51 -8.31
CA GLY A 196 -14.81 -4.85 -7.03
C GLY A 196 -15.14 -3.37 -7.19
N GLN A 197 -14.34 -2.64 -7.97
CA GLN A 197 -14.56 -1.22 -8.30
C GLN A 197 -15.88 -0.99 -9.05
N SER A 198 -16.16 -1.79 -10.09
CA SER A 198 -17.44 -1.74 -10.82
C SER A 198 -18.64 -2.01 -9.92
N ALA A 199 -18.52 -2.96 -8.98
CA ALA A 199 -19.58 -3.25 -8.02
C ALA A 199 -19.76 -2.14 -6.96
N GLN A 200 -18.69 -1.45 -6.54
CA GLN A 200 -18.77 -0.26 -5.69
C GLN A 200 -19.48 0.89 -6.42
N ALA A 201 -19.02 1.25 -7.61
CA ALA A 201 -19.63 2.27 -8.46
C ALA A 201 -21.12 1.98 -8.73
N GLY A 202 -21.47 0.71 -8.97
CA GLY A 202 -22.86 0.28 -9.16
C GLY A 202 -23.76 0.48 -7.92
N ARG A 203 -23.22 0.26 -6.71
CA ARG A 203 -23.94 0.54 -5.44
C ARG A 203 -24.12 2.03 -5.22
N LEU A 204 -23.07 2.83 -5.40
CA LEU A 204 -23.13 4.30 -5.32
C LEU A 204 -24.18 4.85 -6.31
N ALA A 205 -24.17 4.37 -7.54
CA ALA A 205 -25.16 4.74 -8.56
C ALA A 205 -26.60 4.37 -8.17
N GLN A 206 -26.81 3.31 -7.38
CA GLN A 206 -28.13 2.94 -6.86
C GLN A 206 -28.58 3.87 -5.74
N ARG A 207 -27.69 4.19 -4.79
CA ARG A 207 -27.96 5.07 -3.64
C ARG A 207 -28.22 6.53 -4.06
N LEU A 208 -27.47 7.01 -5.05
CA LEU A 208 -27.74 8.29 -5.73
C LEU A 208 -29.15 8.35 -6.33
N ARG A 209 -29.56 7.30 -7.07
CA ARG A 209 -30.93 7.22 -7.62
C ARG A 209 -32.02 7.10 -6.54
N ALA A 210 -31.67 6.68 -5.32
CA ALA A 210 -32.57 6.68 -4.17
C ALA A 210 -32.65 8.05 -3.46
N GLY A 211 -31.78 9.01 -3.81
CA GLY A 211 -31.75 10.35 -3.21
C GLY A 211 -31.03 10.43 -1.87
N GLU A 212 -30.17 9.46 -1.53
CA GLU A 212 -29.43 9.46 -0.26
C GLU A 212 -28.41 10.60 -0.19
N ALA A 213 -28.55 11.52 0.77
CA ALA A 213 -27.65 12.66 0.94
C ALA A 213 -26.17 12.26 1.09
N ALA A 214 -25.88 11.17 1.82
CA ALA A 214 -24.51 10.64 1.96
C ALA A 214 -23.94 10.12 0.64
N ALA A 215 -24.77 9.58 -0.26
CA ALA A 215 -24.32 9.12 -1.58
C ALA A 215 -24.00 10.29 -2.51
N VAL A 216 -24.62 11.46 -2.30
CA VAL A 216 -24.27 12.70 -3.04
C VAL A 216 -22.87 13.17 -2.67
N ALA A 217 -22.51 13.15 -1.38
CA ALA A 217 -21.15 13.46 -0.93
C ALA A 217 -20.12 12.48 -1.52
N GLU A 218 -20.32 11.16 -1.30
CA GLU A 218 -19.45 10.09 -1.82
C GLU A 218 -19.28 10.14 -3.35
N TYR A 219 -20.31 10.58 -4.08
CA TYR A 219 -20.24 10.81 -5.52
C TYR A 219 -19.31 11.96 -5.90
N PHE A 220 -19.43 13.11 -5.25
CA PHE A 220 -18.58 14.25 -5.58
C PHE A 220 -17.15 14.11 -5.03
N GLU A 221 -16.92 13.33 -3.98
CA GLU A 221 -15.58 12.84 -3.62
C GLU A 221 -14.99 12.04 -4.79
N ALA A 222 -15.70 11.02 -5.28
CA ALA A 222 -15.23 10.22 -6.41
C ALA A 222 -15.03 11.04 -7.72
N VAL A 223 -15.77 12.13 -7.93
CA VAL A 223 -15.57 13.07 -9.06
C VAL A 223 -14.27 13.86 -8.91
N VAL A 224 -13.93 14.28 -7.69
CA VAL A 224 -12.77 15.14 -7.41
C VAL A 224 -11.47 14.33 -7.28
N ASP A 225 -11.57 13.10 -6.76
CA ASP A 225 -10.49 12.10 -6.73
C ASP A 225 -10.16 11.53 -8.13
N TRP A 226 -10.93 11.87 -9.17
CA TRP A 226 -10.76 11.29 -10.50
C TRP A 226 -9.59 11.92 -11.26
N ARG A 227 -8.59 11.09 -11.56
CA ARG A 227 -7.24 11.53 -11.94
C ARG A 227 -6.90 11.52 -13.43
N GLU A 228 -7.90 11.43 -14.31
CA GLU A 228 -7.62 11.47 -15.75
C GLU A 228 -7.11 12.88 -16.13
N ASP A 229 -5.98 12.95 -16.82
CA ASP A 229 -5.34 14.18 -17.31
C ASP A 229 -4.88 15.21 -16.26
N TRP A 230 -4.59 14.82 -15.00
CA TRP A 230 -3.88 15.69 -14.03
C TRP A 230 -2.35 15.56 -14.15
N PRO A 231 -1.55 16.64 -14.00
CA PRO A 231 -0.08 16.55 -14.09
C PRO A 231 0.55 15.74 -12.95
N ASP A 232 1.72 15.17 -13.22
CA ASP A 232 2.51 14.45 -12.20
C ASP A 232 2.76 15.31 -10.95
N GLY A 233 2.74 14.68 -9.76
CA GLY A 233 3.03 15.36 -8.49
C GLY A 233 1.89 16.24 -7.94
N PHE A 234 0.69 16.16 -8.50
CA PHE A 234 -0.51 16.72 -7.89
C PHE A 234 -1.07 15.73 -6.86
N PRO A 235 -1.62 16.23 -5.73
CA PRO A 235 -2.23 15.40 -4.70
C PRO A 235 -3.56 14.79 -5.18
N THR A 236 -4.12 13.90 -4.36
CA THR A 236 -5.18 12.98 -4.79
C THR A 236 -6.48 13.07 -4.01
N ASP A 237 -6.50 13.80 -2.90
CA ASP A 237 -7.51 13.61 -1.87
C ASP A 237 -8.50 14.78 -1.86
N GLY A 238 -9.76 14.48 -2.19
CA GLY A 238 -10.91 15.35 -2.04
C GLY A 238 -11.88 14.83 -0.97
N GLU A 239 -12.37 15.73 -0.13
CA GLU A 239 -13.47 15.49 0.81
C GLU A 239 -14.67 16.34 0.37
N ALA A 240 -15.89 15.81 0.43
CA ALA A 240 -17.09 16.58 0.04
C ALA A 240 -18.17 16.53 1.13
N SER A 241 -18.80 17.68 1.38
CA SER A 241 -19.94 17.82 2.27
C SER A 241 -21.15 18.32 1.49
N TRP A 242 -22.32 17.76 1.76
CA TRP A 242 -23.56 18.05 1.04
C TRP A 242 -24.68 18.45 2.00
N ASP A 243 -25.33 19.57 1.71
CA ASP A 243 -26.57 20.05 2.34
C ASP A 243 -27.70 19.90 1.32
N ALA A 244 -28.68 19.04 1.64
CA ALA A 244 -29.79 18.73 0.75
C ALA A 244 -30.85 19.85 0.73
N ASP A 245 -31.03 20.58 1.84
CA ASP A 245 -32.03 21.65 1.96
C ASP A 245 -31.61 22.87 1.15
N THR A 246 -30.33 23.27 1.24
CA THR A 246 -29.80 24.42 0.48
C THR A 246 -29.21 24.03 -0.88
N ARG A 247 -29.11 22.73 -1.19
CA ARG A 247 -28.50 22.16 -2.40
C ARG A 247 -27.06 22.67 -2.60
N ARG A 248 -26.33 22.73 -1.49
CA ARG A 248 -24.98 23.29 -1.38
C ARG A 248 -23.99 22.17 -1.18
N LEU A 249 -23.05 22.04 -2.12
CA LEU A 249 -21.88 21.18 -1.98
C LEU A 249 -20.73 22.04 -1.47
N VAL A 250 -19.94 21.56 -0.51
CA VAL A 250 -18.64 22.16 -0.16
C VAL A 250 -17.57 21.10 -0.25
N VAL A 251 -16.67 21.28 -1.21
CA VAL A 251 -15.51 20.43 -1.48
C VAL A 251 -14.30 21.01 -0.75
N ARG A 252 -13.51 20.14 -0.14
CA ARG A 252 -12.17 20.42 0.38
C ARG A 252 -11.20 19.57 -0.42
N TRP A 253 -10.23 20.20 -1.08
CA TRP A 253 -9.32 19.53 -2.01
C TRP A 253 -7.87 19.92 -1.70
N GLU A 254 -6.98 18.93 -1.69
CA GLU A 254 -5.56 19.19 -1.51
C GLU A 254 -4.96 19.85 -2.75
N LEU A 255 -4.18 20.91 -2.57
CA LEU A 255 -3.48 21.67 -3.61
C LEU A 255 -2.04 21.16 -3.77
N PRO A 256 -1.48 21.18 -5.01
CA PRO A 256 -0.06 20.89 -5.19
C PRO A 256 0.81 21.91 -4.44
N ALA A 257 1.90 21.45 -3.84
CA ALA A 257 2.83 22.29 -3.10
C ALA A 257 3.71 23.16 -4.02
N PHE A 258 4.43 24.13 -3.44
CA PHE A 258 5.19 25.15 -4.20
C PHE A 258 6.39 24.59 -4.98
N ASP A 259 6.87 23.40 -4.64
CA ASP A 259 7.91 22.65 -5.35
C ASP A 259 7.46 22.15 -6.73
N VAL A 260 6.15 21.98 -6.97
CA VAL A 260 5.58 21.61 -8.28
C VAL A 260 6.05 22.52 -9.41
N VAL A 261 6.30 23.80 -9.11
CA VAL A 261 6.89 24.77 -10.04
C VAL A 261 8.41 24.71 -9.93
N PRO A 262 9.15 24.29 -10.99
CA PRO A 262 10.59 24.08 -10.90
C PRO A 262 11.37 25.32 -10.42
N ALA A 263 12.30 25.11 -9.49
CA ALA A 263 13.21 26.15 -9.00
C ALA A 263 14.27 26.53 -10.05
N VAL A 264 14.63 25.60 -10.93
CA VAL A 264 15.54 25.84 -12.06
C VAL A 264 14.75 26.50 -13.21
N GLY A 265 15.34 27.52 -13.82
CA GLY A 265 14.79 28.19 -14.99
C GLY A 265 15.40 27.69 -16.30
N ARG A 266 16.67 27.29 -16.30
CA ARG A 266 17.37 26.69 -17.46
C ARG A 266 18.69 26.04 -17.05
N TYR A 267 19.18 25.14 -17.89
CA TYR A 267 20.55 24.60 -17.82
C TYR A 267 21.50 25.37 -18.74
N ARG A 268 22.77 25.52 -18.33
CA ARG A 268 23.81 26.17 -19.14
C ARG A 268 25.12 25.41 -19.04
N TYR A 269 25.63 24.93 -20.17
CA TYR A 269 26.96 24.33 -20.23
C TYR A 269 28.07 25.39 -20.10
N VAL A 270 29.03 25.16 -19.20
CA VAL A 270 30.18 26.03 -18.91
C VAL A 270 31.45 25.39 -19.46
N ARG A 271 31.83 25.83 -20.67
CA ARG A 271 32.95 25.28 -21.44
C ARG A 271 34.33 25.38 -20.79
N SER A 272 34.54 26.26 -19.81
CA SER A 272 35.81 26.39 -19.09
C SER A 272 36.04 25.29 -18.06
N ASP A 273 34.95 24.77 -17.49
CA ASP A 273 34.94 23.90 -16.31
C ASP A 273 34.36 22.50 -16.63
N ASP A 274 33.94 22.28 -17.89
CA ASP A 274 33.24 21.10 -18.41
C ASP A 274 32.02 20.65 -17.56
N ARG A 275 31.28 21.62 -17.02
CA ARG A 275 30.12 21.38 -16.14
C ARG A 275 28.86 22.06 -16.66
N GLU A 276 27.72 21.53 -16.21
CA GLU A 276 26.43 22.17 -16.41
C GLU A 276 26.10 22.99 -15.16
N ASP A 277 25.83 24.28 -15.35
CA ASP A 277 25.31 25.18 -14.33
C ASP A 277 23.77 25.20 -14.40
N GLU A 278 23.12 25.15 -13.24
CA GLU A 278 21.70 25.44 -13.10
C GLU A 278 21.48 26.94 -12.88
N VAL A 279 20.66 27.55 -13.74
CA VAL A 279 20.27 28.96 -13.57
C VAL A 279 18.90 28.99 -12.91
N ALA A 280 18.86 29.43 -11.65
CA ALA A 280 17.63 29.56 -10.88
C ALA A 280 16.59 30.47 -11.56
N ARG A 281 15.32 30.10 -11.44
CA ARG A 281 14.18 30.88 -11.93
C ARG A 281 13.99 32.14 -11.07
N PRO A 282 13.67 33.31 -11.66
CA PRO A 282 13.32 34.50 -10.89
C PRO A 282 12.20 34.23 -9.89
N ALA A 283 12.41 34.59 -8.62
CA ALA A 283 11.48 34.27 -7.54
C ALA A 283 10.08 34.86 -7.74
N GLY A 284 9.96 36.03 -8.37
CA GLY A 284 8.67 36.62 -8.74
C GLY A 284 7.91 35.75 -9.74
N GLN A 285 8.56 35.39 -10.85
CA GLN A 285 7.98 34.52 -11.90
C GLN A 285 7.56 33.16 -11.34
N ARG A 286 8.34 32.56 -10.43
CA ARG A 286 7.99 31.27 -9.80
C ARG A 286 6.71 31.37 -8.95
N LYS A 287 6.53 32.47 -8.21
CA LYS A 287 5.32 32.73 -7.41
C LYS A 287 4.09 33.02 -8.28
N GLU A 288 4.29 33.78 -9.36
CA GLU A 288 3.25 34.10 -10.34
C GLU A 288 2.69 32.83 -10.98
N ILE A 289 3.56 31.95 -11.50
CA ILE A 289 3.18 30.64 -12.04
C ILE A 289 2.45 29.81 -10.99
N TYR A 290 2.92 29.78 -9.73
CA TYR A 290 2.25 29.00 -8.69
C TYR A 290 0.83 29.52 -8.39
N ARG A 291 0.64 30.84 -8.26
CA ARG A 291 -0.70 31.44 -8.11
C ARG A 291 -1.64 31.08 -9.26
N GLU A 292 -1.13 31.14 -10.49
CA GLU A 292 -1.85 30.79 -11.71
C GLU A 292 -2.23 29.29 -11.76
N VAL A 293 -1.35 28.40 -11.32
CA VAL A 293 -1.64 26.96 -11.15
C VAL A 293 -2.78 26.75 -10.15
N LEU A 294 -2.69 27.33 -8.94
CA LEU A 294 -3.73 27.16 -7.91
C LEU A 294 -5.11 27.66 -8.40
N ALA A 295 -5.14 28.76 -9.15
CA ALA A 295 -6.38 29.27 -9.73
C ALA A 295 -6.95 28.35 -10.83
N GLN A 296 -6.10 27.77 -11.69
CA GLN A 296 -6.53 26.76 -12.66
C GLN A 296 -7.06 25.50 -11.99
N CYS A 297 -6.42 25.00 -10.92
CA CYS A 297 -6.92 23.84 -10.18
C CYS A 297 -8.34 24.08 -9.68
N ALA A 298 -8.58 25.23 -9.05
CA ALA A 298 -9.90 25.56 -8.52
C ALA A 298 -10.97 25.66 -9.61
N LEU A 299 -10.68 26.34 -10.73
CA LEU A 299 -11.60 26.42 -11.87
C LEU A 299 -11.85 25.05 -12.51
N ARG A 300 -10.83 24.17 -12.55
CA ARG A 300 -10.94 22.80 -13.07
C ARG A 300 -11.85 21.95 -12.17
N VAL A 301 -11.60 21.93 -10.86
CA VAL A 301 -12.42 21.18 -9.88
C VAL A 301 -13.88 21.65 -9.93
N LEU A 302 -14.13 22.97 -9.96
CA LEU A 302 -15.48 23.51 -10.13
C LEU A 302 -16.12 23.06 -11.45
N ALA A 303 -15.38 23.09 -12.57
CA ALA A 303 -15.87 22.64 -13.86
C ALA A 303 -16.17 21.13 -13.89
N GLU A 304 -15.34 20.30 -13.26
CA GLU A 304 -15.54 18.86 -13.14
C GLU A 304 -16.78 18.53 -12.30
N VAL A 305 -16.95 19.18 -11.14
CA VAL A 305 -18.16 19.04 -10.29
C VAL A 305 -19.43 19.46 -11.04
N PHE A 306 -19.46 20.63 -11.67
CA PHE A 306 -20.65 21.08 -12.40
C PHE A 306 -20.94 20.26 -13.67
N ARG A 307 -19.91 19.69 -14.31
CA ARG A 307 -20.01 18.78 -15.47
C ARG A 307 -20.50 17.38 -15.08
N ALA A 308 -20.12 16.89 -13.90
CA ALA A 308 -20.58 15.62 -13.34
C ALA A 308 -22.06 15.65 -12.91
N ASP A 309 -22.64 16.84 -12.72
CA ASP A 309 -24.04 17.02 -12.33
C ASP A 309 -24.90 17.59 -13.49
N PRO A 310 -25.31 16.74 -14.47
CA PRO A 310 -26.15 17.15 -15.60
C PRO A 310 -27.62 17.33 -15.23
N ASP A 311 -28.10 16.62 -14.21
CA ASP A 311 -29.47 16.76 -13.68
C ASP A 311 -29.62 18.05 -12.84
N GLY A 312 -28.51 18.70 -12.51
CA GLY A 312 -28.47 20.01 -11.85
C GLY A 312 -28.82 19.96 -10.37
N LEU A 313 -28.55 18.85 -9.69
CA LEU A 313 -28.77 18.64 -8.26
C LEU A 313 -28.19 19.78 -7.41
N ILE A 314 -26.95 20.18 -7.68
CA ILE A 314 -26.23 21.26 -6.98
C ILE A 314 -26.70 22.63 -7.48
N ALA A 315 -27.07 23.49 -6.53
CA ALA A 315 -27.31 24.92 -6.76
C ALA A 315 -26.02 25.73 -6.56
N THR A 316 -25.23 25.44 -5.52
CA THR A 316 -24.03 26.19 -5.13
C THR A 316 -22.88 25.25 -4.77
N VAL A 317 -21.67 25.55 -5.24
CA VAL A 317 -20.43 24.85 -4.87
C VAL A 317 -19.51 25.79 -4.10
N GLY A 318 -19.17 25.40 -2.88
CA GLY A 318 -18.00 25.89 -2.15
C GLY A 318 -16.79 25.01 -2.44
N LEU A 319 -15.61 25.62 -2.56
CA LEU A 319 -14.33 24.93 -2.71
C LEU A 319 -13.28 25.54 -1.79
N ASN A 320 -12.66 24.70 -0.96
CA ASN A 320 -11.48 25.02 -0.15
C ASN A 320 -10.27 24.26 -0.69
N GLY A 321 -9.28 24.98 -1.22
CA GLY A 321 -7.97 24.43 -1.59
C GLY A 321 -7.01 24.51 -0.42
N VAL A 322 -6.59 23.36 0.10
CA VAL A 322 -5.69 23.23 1.28
C VAL A 322 -4.33 22.69 0.87
N VAL A 323 -3.25 23.06 1.57
CA VAL A 323 -1.96 22.37 1.45
C VAL A 323 -1.49 21.92 2.83
N VAL A 324 -0.84 20.76 2.91
CA VAL A 324 -0.12 20.37 4.13
C VAL A 324 1.20 21.15 4.20
N ALA A 325 1.35 22.02 5.19
CA ALA A 325 2.57 22.83 5.35
C ALA A 325 2.81 23.22 6.82
N PRO A 326 4.07 23.47 7.23
CA PRO A 326 4.38 23.97 8.57
C PRO A 326 3.80 25.37 8.78
N ASP A 327 3.08 25.56 9.89
CA ASP A 327 2.58 26.88 10.27
C ASP A 327 3.78 27.79 10.64
N PRO A 328 3.92 29.00 10.04
CA PRO A 328 5.03 29.90 10.35
C PRO A 328 5.14 30.37 11.82
N ALA A 329 4.07 30.25 12.62
CA ALA A 329 4.03 30.65 14.02
C ALA A 329 4.33 29.49 14.99
N THR A 330 3.97 28.24 14.66
CA THR A 330 4.22 27.07 15.55
C THR A 330 5.32 26.14 15.04
N GLY A 331 5.71 26.28 13.76
CA GLY A 331 6.81 25.55 13.13
C GLY A 331 6.48 24.12 12.70
N GLN A 332 5.26 23.63 12.95
CA GLN A 332 4.91 22.23 12.75
C GLN A 332 3.74 22.06 11.74
N GLU A 333 3.70 20.94 11.02
CA GLU A 333 2.89 20.72 9.80
C GLU A 333 1.39 20.55 10.04
N GLY A 334 0.56 21.11 9.17
CA GLY A 334 -0.89 20.91 9.20
C GLY A 334 -1.57 21.54 7.99
N ASP A 335 -2.89 21.48 7.96
CA ASP A 335 -3.67 21.96 6.83
C ASP A 335 -3.71 23.49 6.76
N ARG A 336 -3.42 24.03 5.57
CA ARG A 336 -3.37 25.46 5.30
C ARG A 336 -4.24 25.77 4.09
N CYS A 337 -5.47 26.24 4.32
CA CYS A 337 -6.32 26.73 3.23
C CYS A 337 -5.68 27.93 2.53
N LEU A 338 -5.25 27.74 1.28
CA LEU A 338 -4.66 28.79 0.45
C LEU A 338 -5.69 29.44 -0.48
N LEU A 339 -6.80 28.75 -0.76
CA LEU A 339 -7.81 29.16 -1.72
C LEU A 339 -9.21 28.83 -1.18
N ALA A 340 -10.14 29.77 -1.28
CA ALA A 340 -11.53 29.56 -0.89
C ALA A 340 -12.48 30.32 -1.83
N VAL A 341 -13.43 29.63 -2.48
CA VAL A 341 -14.41 30.23 -3.39
C VAL A 341 -15.77 29.57 -3.21
N GLU A 342 -16.85 30.33 -3.30
CA GLU A 342 -18.22 29.81 -3.30
C GLU A 342 -18.98 30.45 -4.47
N VAL A 343 -19.60 29.61 -5.30
CA VAL A 343 -20.20 30.03 -6.57
C VAL A 343 -21.50 29.27 -6.85
N ASP A 344 -22.52 29.98 -7.33
CA ASP A 344 -23.76 29.35 -7.82
C ASP A 344 -23.62 28.86 -9.27
N ARG A 345 -24.41 27.84 -9.62
CA ARG A 345 -24.41 27.20 -10.93
C ARG A 345 -24.68 28.19 -12.08
N ALA A 346 -25.52 29.20 -11.89
CA ALA A 346 -25.89 30.13 -12.96
C ALA A 346 -24.77 31.13 -13.26
N THR A 347 -24.10 31.65 -12.22
CA THR A 347 -22.89 32.48 -12.34
C THR A 347 -21.77 31.69 -13.02
N PHE A 348 -21.50 30.46 -12.59
CA PHE A 348 -20.43 29.65 -13.18
C PHE A 348 -20.70 29.26 -14.63
N ALA A 349 -21.93 28.87 -14.97
CA ALA A 349 -22.33 28.52 -16.34
C ALA A 349 -22.29 29.70 -17.33
N GLY A 350 -22.21 30.94 -16.84
CA GLY A 350 -22.00 32.13 -17.67
C GLY A 350 -20.55 32.33 -18.13
N LEU A 351 -19.59 31.55 -17.64
CA LEU A 351 -18.16 31.71 -17.92
C LEU A 351 -17.69 30.88 -19.14
N ALA A 352 -16.97 31.54 -20.05
CA ALA A 352 -16.25 30.88 -21.13
C ALA A 352 -14.84 30.48 -20.69
N LEU A 353 -14.74 29.41 -19.88
CA LEU A 353 -13.50 28.97 -19.22
C LEU A 353 -12.35 28.65 -20.19
N ASP A 354 -12.62 28.41 -21.47
CA ASP A 354 -11.63 28.23 -22.54
C ASP A 354 -10.85 29.52 -22.87
N ARG A 355 -11.29 30.68 -22.38
CA ARG A 355 -10.78 32.03 -22.75
C ARG A 355 -10.47 32.93 -21.57
N VAL A 356 -10.69 32.49 -20.33
CA VAL A 356 -10.45 33.32 -19.15
C VAL A 356 -8.97 33.35 -18.75
N ALA A 357 -8.53 34.47 -18.17
CA ALA A 357 -7.35 34.46 -17.32
C ALA A 357 -7.72 33.80 -15.99
N PRO A 358 -7.07 32.68 -15.57
CA PRO A 358 -7.54 31.91 -14.41
C PRO A 358 -7.60 32.69 -13.10
N LEU A 359 -6.61 33.57 -12.87
CA LEU A 359 -6.55 34.40 -11.66
C LEU A 359 -7.69 35.43 -11.61
N ASP A 360 -7.84 36.23 -12.65
CA ASP A 360 -8.88 37.26 -12.75
C ASP A 360 -10.29 36.62 -12.70
N CYS A 361 -10.46 35.46 -13.34
CA CYS A 361 -11.71 34.69 -13.27
C CYS A 361 -12.05 34.23 -11.86
N LEU A 362 -11.08 33.65 -11.15
CA LEU A 362 -11.29 33.20 -9.78
C LEU A 362 -11.55 34.39 -8.84
N GLN A 363 -10.70 35.43 -8.90
CA GLN A 363 -10.70 36.50 -7.90
C GLN A 363 -11.75 37.58 -8.19
N ASP A 364 -11.85 38.06 -9.43
CA ASP A 364 -12.71 39.20 -9.78
C ASP A 364 -14.10 38.77 -10.29
N ALA A 365 -14.19 37.69 -11.08
CA ALA A 365 -15.48 37.22 -11.61
C ALA A 365 -16.25 36.31 -10.64
N LEU A 366 -15.55 35.46 -9.87
CA LEU A 366 -16.14 34.54 -8.90
C LEU A 366 -16.04 34.99 -7.43
N GLY A 367 -15.35 36.10 -7.14
CA GLY A 367 -15.16 36.59 -5.76
C GLY A 367 -14.31 35.66 -4.88
N GLY A 368 -13.53 34.77 -5.49
CA GLY A 368 -12.69 33.79 -4.82
C GLY A 368 -11.51 34.43 -4.09
N ARG A 369 -11.21 33.90 -2.90
CA ARG A 369 -10.07 34.30 -2.07
C ARG A 369 -8.88 33.39 -2.40
N LEU A 370 -7.79 33.97 -2.87
CA LEU A 370 -6.49 33.30 -3.00
C LEU A 370 -5.47 34.00 -2.11
N SER A 371 -4.68 33.21 -1.38
CA SER A 371 -3.61 33.67 -0.49
C SER A 371 -2.71 34.70 -1.17
N ALA A 372 -2.29 35.73 -0.43
CA ALA A 372 -1.34 36.72 -0.94
C ALA A 372 0.06 36.13 -1.17
N ARG A 373 0.45 35.14 -0.35
CA ARG A 373 1.77 34.47 -0.37
C ARG A 373 1.59 32.96 -0.20
N PRO A 374 1.01 32.26 -1.19
CA PRO A 374 0.76 30.82 -1.08
C PRO A 374 2.06 30.03 -0.95
N GLU A 375 3.21 30.58 -1.41
CA GLU A 375 4.53 29.97 -1.24
C GLU A 375 5.03 29.97 0.22
N LYS A 376 4.30 30.63 1.13
CA LYS A 376 4.54 30.64 2.59
C LYS A 376 3.43 29.97 3.38
N ALA A 377 2.45 29.39 2.71
CA ALA A 377 1.22 28.88 3.30
C ALA A 377 0.50 29.90 4.21
N ASP A 378 0.49 31.18 3.82
CA ASP A 378 -0.41 32.19 4.39
C ASP A 378 -1.86 31.78 4.09
N THR A 379 -2.72 31.70 5.10
CA THR A 379 -4.09 31.18 4.95
C THR A 379 -5.11 32.23 4.52
N VAL A 380 -6.21 31.75 3.92
CA VAL A 380 -7.44 32.52 3.68
C VAL A 380 -8.60 31.96 4.51
N ALA A 381 -9.65 32.75 4.70
CA ALA A 381 -10.86 32.28 5.36
C ALA A 381 -11.57 31.24 4.49
N GLU A 382 -11.74 30.03 5.01
CA GLU A 382 -12.45 28.92 4.37
C GLU A 382 -13.93 29.24 4.11
N VAL A 383 -14.49 28.57 3.12
CA VAL A 383 -15.94 28.37 2.99
C VAL A 383 -16.35 27.33 4.04
N PRO A 384 -17.23 27.63 5.00
CA PRO A 384 -17.66 26.65 5.99
C PRO A 384 -18.27 25.43 5.29
N ALA A 385 -17.94 24.22 5.76
CA ALA A 385 -18.52 22.97 5.28
C ALA A 385 -20.06 23.08 5.15
N ALA A 386 -20.63 22.31 4.24
CA ALA A 386 -22.08 22.18 4.17
C ALA A 386 -22.56 21.66 5.53
N ALA A 387 -23.41 22.43 6.22
CA ALA A 387 -24.09 21.90 7.38
C ALA A 387 -24.96 20.76 6.84
N THR A 388 -24.66 19.52 7.23
CA THR A 388 -25.58 18.41 6.95
C THR A 388 -26.89 18.77 7.63
N SER A 389 -27.84 19.24 6.82
CA SER A 389 -29.22 19.45 7.24
C SER A 389 -29.65 18.18 7.97
N ALA A 390 -29.96 18.31 9.27
CA ALA A 390 -30.46 17.21 10.09
C ALA A 390 -31.94 16.93 9.73
N GLY A 391 -32.20 16.76 8.44
CA GLY A 391 -33.45 16.35 7.85
C GLY A 391 -33.43 14.84 7.67
N ASP A 392 -33.92 14.13 8.69
CA ASP A 392 -34.45 12.75 8.69
C ASP A 392 -33.62 11.61 8.05
N GLY A 393 -32.41 11.87 7.57
CA GLY A 393 -31.36 10.87 7.50
C GLY A 393 -30.89 10.57 8.92
N GLU A 394 -31.02 9.33 9.37
CA GLU A 394 -30.47 8.93 10.67
C GLU A 394 -29.00 9.35 10.76
N GLU A 395 -28.63 10.12 11.80
CA GLU A 395 -27.21 10.33 12.13
C GLU A 395 -26.49 8.97 12.07
N PRO A 396 -25.26 8.88 11.53
CA PRO A 396 -24.63 7.59 11.36
C PRO A 396 -24.48 6.93 12.72
N ASP A 397 -25.06 5.73 12.88
CA ASP A 397 -24.91 4.96 14.11
C ASP A 397 -23.45 4.55 14.19
N LEU A 398 -22.73 5.08 15.19
CA LEU A 398 -21.30 4.79 15.37
C LEU A 398 -21.04 3.30 15.62
N PHE A 399 -22.06 2.53 16.00
CA PHE A 399 -21.95 1.07 16.06
C PHE A 399 -22.04 0.35 14.69
N ALA A 400 -22.56 1.01 13.65
CA ALA A 400 -22.84 0.42 12.33
C ALA A 400 -21.90 0.92 11.22
N MET A 401 -21.38 2.15 11.32
CA MET A 401 -20.32 2.75 10.49
C MET A 401 -19.08 1.84 10.38
N ASP A 402 -18.43 1.74 9.21
CA ASP A 402 -17.26 0.85 8.99
C ASP A 402 -16.09 1.18 9.96
N PRO A 403 -15.27 0.21 10.40
CA PRO A 403 -14.13 0.50 11.28
C PRO A 403 -13.18 1.58 10.73
N ILE A 404 -12.90 1.60 9.42
CA ILE A 404 -12.02 2.59 8.80
C ILE A 404 -12.68 3.97 8.77
N GLU A 405 -14.00 4.03 8.52
CA GLU A 405 -14.78 5.27 8.62
C GLU A 405 -14.79 5.81 10.06
N PHE A 406 -14.93 4.93 11.05
CA PHE A 406 -14.88 5.29 12.47
C PHE A 406 -13.48 5.79 12.87
N GLU A 407 -12.40 5.12 12.45
CA GLU A 407 -11.02 5.57 12.64
C GLU A 407 -10.77 6.95 12.02
N LYS A 408 -11.27 7.19 10.79
CA LYS A 408 -11.25 8.51 10.14
C LYS A 408 -12.03 9.57 10.92
N LEU A 409 -13.23 9.24 11.41
CA LEU A 409 -14.04 10.16 12.23
C LEU A 409 -13.33 10.55 13.54
N ILE A 410 -12.66 9.60 14.19
CA ILE A 410 -11.84 9.89 15.37
C ILE A 410 -10.63 10.76 15.01
N ALA A 411 -9.92 10.45 13.90
CA ALA A 411 -8.81 11.28 13.44
C ALA A 411 -9.23 12.73 13.15
N GLU A 412 -10.40 12.93 12.53
CA GLU A 412 -10.97 14.24 12.25
C GLU A 412 -11.47 14.97 13.52
N LEU A 413 -12.04 14.25 14.49
CA LEU A 413 -12.40 14.85 15.79
C LEU A 413 -11.20 15.44 16.51
N PHE A 414 -10.09 14.70 16.60
CA PHE A 414 -8.87 15.20 17.23
C PHE A 414 -8.20 16.29 16.38
N ARG A 415 -8.30 16.23 15.04
CA ARG A 415 -7.89 17.32 14.13
C ARG A 415 -8.62 18.63 14.45
N ARG A 416 -9.95 18.61 14.51
CA ARG A 416 -10.78 19.80 14.86
C ARG A 416 -10.53 20.33 16.26
N ARG A 417 -10.09 19.47 17.19
CA ARG A 417 -9.69 19.87 18.56
C ARG A 417 -8.27 20.46 18.64
N GLY A 418 -7.55 20.56 17.52
CA GLY A 418 -6.24 21.20 17.42
C GLY A 418 -5.03 20.26 17.52
N PHE A 419 -5.24 18.95 17.59
CA PHE A 419 -4.17 17.95 17.51
C PHE A 419 -3.84 17.68 16.04
N ARG A 420 -2.58 17.38 15.72
CA ARG A 420 -2.25 16.76 14.41
C ARG A 420 -2.66 15.31 14.47
N THR A 421 -3.18 14.75 13.39
CA THR A 421 -3.56 13.33 13.32
C THR A 421 -3.07 12.67 12.04
N SER A 422 -2.55 11.45 12.16
CA SER A 422 -2.21 10.57 11.05
C SER A 422 -2.77 9.17 11.29
N THR A 423 -3.50 8.65 10.31
CA THR A 423 -4.04 7.29 10.35
C THR A 423 -2.98 6.30 9.89
N THR A 424 -2.80 5.22 10.65
CA THR A 424 -1.86 4.14 10.32
C THR A 424 -2.45 3.24 9.23
N ALA A 425 -1.79 3.16 8.07
CA ALA A 425 -2.23 2.25 7.01
C ALA A 425 -2.10 0.78 7.45
N ARG A 426 -3.09 -0.06 7.09
CA ARG A 426 -3.15 -1.49 7.46
C ARG A 426 -1.90 -2.28 7.04
N SER A 427 -0.90 -2.35 7.92
CA SER A 427 0.23 -3.28 7.83
C SER A 427 0.99 -3.37 9.16
N GLY A 428 0.68 -4.39 9.97
CA GLY A 428 1.60 -4.92 10.99
C GLY A 428 1.80 -4.14 12.31
N ASP A 429 1.45 -2.85 12.38
CA ASP A 429 1.62 -2.08 13.62
C ASP A 429 0.58 -2.49 14.69
N GLU A 430 1.10 -2.92 15.84
CA GLU A 430 0.38 -3.67 16.88
C GLU A 430 -0.62 -2.82 17.70
N GLY A 431 -1.72 -2.40 17.06
CA GLY A 431 -2.90 -1.82 17.72
C GLY A 431 -2.94 -0.29 17.84
N VAL A 432 -2.21 0.43 16.99
CA VAL A 432 -2.39 1.89 16.81
C VAL A 432 -3.43 2.12 15.72
N ASP A 433 -4.52 2.81 16.06
CA ASP A 433 -5.61 3.09 15.12
C ASP A 433 -5.49 4.53 14.57
N VAL A 434 -5.13 5.51 15.42
CA VAL A 434 -4.77 6.88 15.02
C VAL A 434 -3.57 7.34 15.84
N LEU A 435 -2.56 7.91 15.19
CA LEU A 435 -1.51 8.64 15.88
C LEU A 435 -1.86 10.13 15.91
N ALA A 436 -1.71 10.77 17.07
CA ALA A 436 -1.93 12.21 17.21
C ALA A 436 -0.71 12.91 17.82
N GLU A 437 -0.60 14.22 17.64
CA GLU A 437 0.42 15.05 18.28
C GLU A 437 -0.21 16.35 18.80
N ASP A 438 0.02 16.62 20.09
CA ASP A 438 -0.40 17.86 20.75
C ASP A 438 0.67 18.93 20.51
N PRO A 439 0.35 20.06 19.85
CA PRO A 439 1.33 21.06 19.45
C PRO A 439 1.86 21.93 20.61
N ASP A 440 1.32 21.80 21.83
CA ASP A 440 1.71 22.66 22.95
C ASP A 440 3.20 22.45 23.36
N PRO A 441 4.04 23.48 23.36
CA PRO A 441 5.49 23.34 23.58
C PRO A 441 5.88 23.08 25.04
N ILE A 442 4.93 23.07 25.98
CA ILE A 442 5.16 22.87 27.42
C ILE A 442 4.53 21.56 27.90
N THR A 443 3.38 21.17 27.33
CA THR A 443 2.54 20.05 27.78
C THR A 443 2.17 19.06 26.68
N GLY A 444 2.52 19.35 25.42
CA GLY A 444 2.17 18.55 24.26
C GLY A 444 3.14 17.39 23.98
N GLY A 445 3.09 16.85 22.76
CA GLY A 445 3.86 15.69 22.33
C GLY A 445 3.01 14.57 21.71
N LYS A 446 3.67 13.43 21.42
CA LYS A 446 3.10 12.31 20.68
C LYS A 446 2.06 11.54 21.51
N ILE A 447 0.86 11.40 20.96
CA ILE A 447 -0.29 10.72 21.54
C ILE A 447 -0.63 9.49 20.70
N VAL A 448 -0.81 8.33 21.32
CA VAL A 448 -1.42 7.16 20.65
C VAL A 448 -2.92 7.17 20.92
N ILE A 449 -3.73 7.15 19.88
CA ILE A 449 -5.18 7.03 19.97
C ILE A 449 -5.59 5.65 19.45
N GLN A 450 -6.42 4.96 20.23
CA GLN A 450 -6.97 3.67 19.89
C GLN A 450 -8.50 3.76 19.92
N ALA A 451 -9.16 3.30 18.86
CA ALA A 451 -10.59 3.50 18.60
C ALA A 451 -11.31 2.14 18.60
N LYS A 452 -11.93 1.78 19.73
CA LYS A 452 -12.66 0.51 19.88
C LYS A 452 -14.16 0.71 19.68
N ARG A 453 -14.63 0.38 18.47
CA ARG A 453 -16.05 0.33 18.09
C ARG A 453 -16.75 -0.88 18.74
N TYR A 454 -16.93 -0.83 20.06
CA TYR A 454 -17.54 -1.88 20.88
C TYR A 454 -18.95 -1.51 21.34
N ARG A 455 -19.82 -2.53 21.50
CA ARG A 455 -21.15 -2.41 22.14
C ARG A 455 -21.15 -2.81 23.62
N HIS A 456 -20.06 -3.38 24.10
CA HIS A 456 -19.88 -3.83 25.49
C HIS A 456 -18.79 -3.01 26.17
N THR A 457 -18.82 -2.95 27.49
CA THR A 457 -17.84 -2.22 28.31
C THR A 457 -16.41 -2.64 27.98
N VAL A 458 -15.52 -1.66 27.77
CA VAL A 458 -14.09 -1.91 27.50
C VAL A 458 -13.40 -2.37 28.78
N SER A 459 -12.77 -3.54 28.72
CA SER A 459 -12.03 -4.20 29.82
C SER A 459 -10.70 -3.49 30.15
N PRO A 460 -10.10 -3.77 31.32
CA PRO A 460 -8.80 -3.20 31.69
C PRO A 460 -7.66 -3.69 30.79
N SER A 461 -7.80 -4.87 30.17
CA SER A 461 -6.80 -5.41 29.22
C SER A 461 -6.54 -4.45 28.05
N ALA A 462 -7.60 -3.91 27.43
CA ALA A 462 -7.44 -2.93 26.34
C ALA A 462 -6.74 -1.64 26.79
N VAL A 463 -6.91 -1.22 28.05
CA VAL A 463 -6.19 -0.07 28.64
C VAL A 463 -4.70 -0.40 28.83
N ARG A 464 -4.38 -1.62 29.27
CA ARG A 464 -2.99 -2.13 29.41
C ARG A 464 -2.29 -2.29 28.05
N ASP A 465 -2.99 -2.78 27.04
CA ASP A 465 -2.47 -2.93 25.67
C ASP A 465 -2.14 -1.56 25.04
N LEU A 466 -2.99 -0.56 25.28
CA LEU A 466 -2.72 0.83 24.90
C LEU A 466 -1.48 1.38 25.62
N GLU A 467 -1.30 1.11 26.91
CA GLU A 467 -0.10 1.53 27.66
C GLU A 467 1.20 0.93 27.07
N SER A 468 1.18 -0.37 26.75
CA SER A 468 2.29 -1.05 26.07
C SER A 468 2.60 -0.43 24.71
N THR A 469 1.56 -0.14 23.93
CA THR A 469 1.65 0.45 22.60
C THR A 469 2.19 1.89 22.65
N MET A 470 1.73 2.68 23.62
CA MET A 470 2.22 4.03 23.90
C MET A 470 3.73 4.02 24.23
N ARG A 471 4.19 3.07 25.06
CA ARG A 471 5.62 2.88 25.38
C ARG A 471 6.45 2.51 24.14
N ARG A 472 6.00 1.56 23.32
CA ARG A 472 6.67 1.15 22.06
C ARG A 472 6.79 2.32 21.07
N GLN A 473 5.74 3.12 20.96
CA GLN A 473 5.68 4.27 20.04
C GLN A 473 6.39 5.53 20.57
N GLY A 474 6.89 5.53 21.81
CA GLY A 474 7.49 6.71 22.44
C GLY A 474 6.49 7.85 22.68
N ALA A 475 5.20 7.52 22.83
CA ALA A 475 4.15 8.48 23.11
C ALA A 475 4.12 8.87 24.59
N ASN A 476 3.79 10.12 24.88
CA ASN A 476 3.69 10.64 26.25
C ASN A 476 2.26 10.65 26.80
N ARG A 477 1.25 10.38 25.97
CA ARG A 477 -0.15 10.21 26.37
C ARG A 477 -0.83 9.16 25.48
N GLY A 478 -1.74 8.39 26.05
CA GLY A 478 -2.62 7.47 25.32
C GLY A 478 -4.07 7.93 25.43
N ILE A 479 -4.86 7.75 24.37
CA ILE A 479 -6.31 7.98 24.40
C ILE A 479 -7.04 6.74 23.90
N LEU A 480 -7.90 6.17 24.74
CA LEU A 480 -8.78 5.08 24.36
C LEU A 480 -10.18 5.63 24.12
N VAL A 481 -10.64 5.56 22.88
CA VAL A 481 -11.96 6.01 22.44
C VAL A 481 -12.86 4.80 22.24
N THR A 482 -14.10 4.85 22.74
CA THR A 482 -15.07 3.78 22.51
C THR A 482 -16.48 4.29 22.27
N THR A 483 -17.26 3.52 21.52
CA THR A 483 -18.71 3.69 21.37
C THR A 483 -19.52 3.18 22.57
N SER A 484 -18.89 2.44 23.49
CA SER A 484 -19.52 1.93 24.72
C SER A 484 -19.09 2.73 25.96
N GLY A 485 -18.69 2.07 27.05
CA GLY A 485 -18.20 2.71 28.28
C GLY A 485 -17.01 1.96 28.87
N PHE A 486 -16.37 2.55 29.88
CA PHE A 486 -15.26 1.94 30.62
C PHE A 486 -15.71 1.43 31.99
N GLY A 487 -15.32 0.21 32.30
CA GLY A 487 -15.61 -0.44 33.59
C GLY A 487 -14.83 0.18 34.76
N PRO A 488 -15.20 -0.12 36.01
CA PRO A 488 -14.50 0.38 37.19
C PRO A 488 -13.00 0.03 37.18
N GLY A 489 -12.64 -1.20 36.78
CA GLY A 489 -11.24 -1.63 36.64
C GLY A 489 -10.48 -0.82 35.59
N SER A 490 -11.08 -0.59 34.43
CA SER A 490 -10.49 0.19 33.33
C SER A 490 -10.23 1.65 33.73
N ARG A 491 -11.16 2.26 34.48
CA ARG A 491 -11.01 3.61 35.03
C ARG A 491 -9.93 3.66 36.13
N LYS A 492 -9.88 2.66 37.01
CA LYS A 492 -8.87 2.52 38.07
C LYS A 492 -7.46 2.29 37.50
N HIS A 493 -7.30 1.57 36.38
CA HIS A 493 -6.01 1.39 35.71
C HIS A 493 -5.52 2.67 35.01
N ALA A 494 -6.43 3.47 34.45
CA ALA A 494 -6.06 4.77 33.87
C ALA A 494 -5.73 5.84 34.94
N GLU A 495 -6.18 5.67 36.18
CA GLU A 495 -5.92 6.62 37.27
C GLU A 495 -4.42 6.69 37.62
N GLY A 496 -3.83 7.87 37.47
CA GLY A 496 -2.39 8.10 37.68
C GLY A 496 -1.49 7.71 36.50
N GLN A 497 -2.03 7.09 35.45
CA GLN A 497 -1.33 6.86 34.18
C GLN A 497 -1.57 8.03 33.21
N PRO A 498 -0.71 8.25 32.21
CA PRO A 498 -0.94 9.23 31.15
C PRO A 498 -1.94 8.70 30.11
N LEU A 499 -3.07 8.16 30.55
CA LEU A 499 -4.11 7.56 29.72
C LEU A 499 -5.43 8.33 29.88
N THR A 500 -6.06 8.69 28.78
CA THR A 500 -7.37 9.37 28.74
C THR A 500 -8.41 8.42 28.17
N LEU A 501 -9.54 8.28 28.86
CA LEU A 501 -10.63 7.40 28.46
C LEU A 501 -11.82 8.23 27.96
N VAL A 502 -12.22 8.02 26.70
CA VAL A 502 -13.35 8.72 26.05
C VAL A 502 -14.46 7.72 25.78
N ASP A 503 -15.46 7.68 26.66
CA ASP A 503 -16.64 6.82 26.52
C ASP A 503 -17.64 7.38 25.50
N GLY A 504 -18.61 6.56 25.08
CA GLY A 504 -19.60 6.92 24.06
C GLY A 504 -20.35 8.23 24.33
N PRO A 505 -20.86 8.48 25.56
CA PRO A 505 -21.47 9.77 25.92
C PRO A 505 -20.50 10.96 25.83
N MET A 506 -19.24 10.78 26.24
CA MET A 506 -18.19 11.80 26.05
C MET A 506 -17.91 12.03 24.56
N LEU A 507 -17.77 10.96 23.77
CA LEU A 507 -17.53 11.00 22.33
C LEU A 507 -18.65 11.75 21.59
N LEU A 508 -19.92 11.43 21.87
CA LEU A 508 -21.06 12.15 21.29
C LEU A 508 -21.09 13.64 21.67
N THR A 509 -20.57 14.00 22.85
CA THR A 509 -20.45 15.40 23.27
C THR A 509 -19.34 16.10 22.49
N LEU A 510 -18.18 15.47 22.39
CA LEU A 510 -17.03 15.95 21.61
C LEU A 510 -17.36 16.10 20.11
N LEU A 511 -18.04 15.12 19.49
CA LEU A 511 -18.47 15.19 18.09
C LEU A 511 -19.39 16.40 17.85
N ARG A 512 -20.42 16.58 18.70
CA ARG A 512 -21.35 17.72 18.61
C ARG A 512 -20.67 19.06 18.84
N GLU A 513 -19.75 19.16 19.80
CA GLU A 513 -18.95 20.38 20.04
C GLU A 513 -18.13 20.80 18.81
N HIS A 514 -17.68 19.85 18.00
CA HIS A 514 -16.82 20.09 16.83
C HIS A 514 -17.57 19.94 15.50
N GLY A 515 -18.91 19.92 15.52
CA GLY A 515 -19.75 19.87 14.32
C GLY A 515 -19.55 18.62 13.46
N LEU A 516 -19.36 17.47 14.11
CA LEU A 516 -19.21 16.16 13.46
C LEU A 516 -20.47 15.29 13.68
N PRO A 517 -20.91 14.54 12.65
CA PRO A 517 -22.11 13.71 12.73
C PRO A 517 -21.84 12.42 13.50
N GLY A 518 -22.84 11.96 14.26
CA GLY A 518 -22.82 10.64 14.87
C GLY A 518 -23.82 10.51 16.02
N ARG A 519 -24.62 9.43 15.99
CA ARG A 519 -25.41 8.98 17.13
C ARG A 519 -24.85 7.69 17.67
N LEU A 520 -25.15 7.41 18.93
CA LEU A 520 -25.28 6.03 19.38
C LEU A 520 -26.76 5.68 19.19
N GLY A 521 -27.05 4.79 18.25
CA GLY A 521 -28.42 4.29 18.08
C GLY A 521 -28.92 3.65 19.38
N PRO A 522 -30.24 3.52 19.60
CA PRO A 522 -30.74 2.65 20.67
C PRO A 522 -30.10 1.28 20.49
N ALA A 523 -29.43 0.78 21.54
CA ALA A 523 -28.68 -0.47 21.50
C ALA A 523 -29.53 -1.54 20.80
N PRO A 524 -29.11 -2.09 19.63
CA PRO A 524 -30.05 -2.79 18.80
C PRO A 524 -30.70 -3.93 19.55
N VAL A 525 -32.05 -3.92 19.51
CA VAL A 525 -32.81 -5.16 19.67
C VAL A 525 -32.12 -6.16 18.76
N PRO A 526 -31.60 -7.29 19.29
CA PRO A 526 -30.68 -8.14 18.56
C PRO A 526 -31.30 -8.49 17.21
N ALA A 527 -30.53 -8.29 16.14
CA ALA A 527 -30.99 -8.53 14.78
C ALA A 527 -31.67 -9.90 14.75
N GLN A 528 -32.98 -9.92 14.45
CA GLN A 528 -33.73 -11.16 14.43
C GLN A 528 -33.06 -12.08 13.42
N GLN A 529 -32.52 -13.19 13.94
CA GLN A 529 -31.89 -14.23 13.15
C GLN A 529 -32.90 -14.70 12.10
N ALA A 530 -32.64 -14.37 10.84
CA ALA A 530 -33.20 -15.10 9.72
C ALA A 530 -32.49 -16.46 9.69
N ASP A 531 -33.12 -17.47 10.31
CA ASP A 531 -32.74 -18.88 10.34
C ASP A 531 -31.33 -19.23 10.89
N GLU A 532 -31.05 -18.80 12.13
CA GLU A 532 -30.13 -19.55 13.00
C GLU A 532 -30.92 -20.28 14.10
N PRO A 533 -30.57 -21.55 14.43
CA PRO A 533 -31.28 -22.30 15.47
C PRO A 533 -30.99 -21.75 16.87
N ALA A 534 -32.05 -21.61 17.67
CA ALA A 534 -31.97 -21.12 19.05
C ALA A 534 -31.00 -21.95 19.91
N ALA A 535 -30.18 -21.28 20.70
CA ALA A 535 -29.22 -21.94 21.58
C ALA A 535 -29.91 -22.71 22.71
N VAL A 536 -29.44 -23.92 22.98
CA VAL A 536 -29.99 -24.80 24.03
C VAL A 536 -29.32 -24.49 25.36
N GLU A 537 -30.08 -23.94 26.31
CA GLU A 537 -29.60 -23.69 27.66
C GLU A 537 -29.40 -25.02 28.42
N LEU A 538 -28.21 -25.21 28.97
CA LEU A 538 -27.80 -26.38 29.74
C LEU A 538 -27.96 -26.10 31.23
N THR A 539 -28.39 -27.10 31.98
CA THR A 539 -28.41 -27.10 33.45
C THR A 539 -27.08 -27.64 34.03
N PRO A 540 -26.69 -27.28 35.26
CA PRO A 540 -25.48 -27.82 35.89
C PRO A 540 -25.43 -29.36 35.87
N GLY A 541 -24.33 -29.92 35.37
CA GLY A 541 -24.12 -31.36 35.21
C GLY A 541 -24.67 -31.97 33.91
N GLN A 542 -25.52 -31.26 33.16
CA GLN A 542 -26.09 -31.73 31.89
C GLN A 542 -25.00 -31.90 30.83
N ASN A 543 -25.12 -32.94 30.00
CA ASN A 543 -24.21 -33.19 28.88
C ASN A 543 -24.95 -33.42 27.56
N THR A 544 -24.26 -33.12 26.46
CA THR A 544 -24.73 -33.22 25.08
C THR A 544 -23.60 -33.72 24.18
N VAL A 545 -23.94 -34.29 23.03
CA VAL A 545 -22.95 -34.68 22.01
C VAL A 545 -22.54 -33.42 21.23
N LEU A 546 -21.25 -33.30 20.94
CA LEU A 546 -20.69 -32.26 20.07
C LEU A 546 -20.41 -32.87 18.68
N PRO A 547 -20.67 -32.13 17.58
CA PRO A 547 -20.11 -32.50 16.29
C PRO A 547 -18.58 -32.35 16.31
N ASP A 548 -17.87 -33.25 15.62
CA ASP A 548 -16.42 -33.17 15.49
C ASP A 548 -15.98 -31.91 14.71
N GLY A 549 -14.81 -31.38 15.06
CA GLY A 549 -14.21 -30.20 14.43
C GLY A 549 -14.08 -29.01 15.38
N GLU A 550 -14.36 -27.80 14.87
CA GLU A 550 -14.15 -26.55 15.59
C GLU A 550 -15.29 -26.23 16.57
N VAL A 551 -14.94 -26.11 17.85
CA VAL A 551 -15.80 -25.65 18.95
C VAL A 551 -15.33 -24.26 19.37
N ARG A 552 -16.16 -23.24 19.18
CA ARG A 552 -15.93 -21.90 19.74
C ARG A 552 -16.62 -21.80 21.10
N VAL A 553 -15.85 -21.41 22.11
CA VAL A 553 -16.29 -21.10 23.47
C VAL A 553 -16.23 -19.58 23.64
N ARG A 554 -17.21 -18.98 24.30
CA ARG A 554 -17.16 -17.58 24.71
C ARG A 554 -17.73 -17.42 26.12
N PHE A 555 -17.04 -16.69 26.97
CA PHE A 555 -17.60 -16.24 28.24
C PHE A 555 -18.04 -14.78 28.13
N ARG A 556 -19.19 -14.44 28.72
CA ARG A 556 -19.66 -13.07 28.89
C ARG A 556 -20.12 -12.87 30.33
N SER A 557 -19.68 -11.76 30.93
CA SER A 557 -20.19 -11.23 32.20
C SER A 557 -20.03 -9.71 32.19
N GLY A 558 -20.89 -9.02 32.92
CA GLY A 558 -20.59 -7.68 33.44
C GLY A 558 -20.09 -7.77 34.89
N GLY A 559 -19.88 -6.62 35.54
CA GLY A 559 -19.45 -6.58 36.94
C GLY A 559 -17.94 -6.72 37.07
N ALA A 560 -17.47 -7.70 37.84
CA ALA A 560 -16.06 -8.01 37.97
C ALA A 560 -15.44 -8.61 36.67
N ASP A 561 -14.16 -8.34 36.46
CA ASP A 561 -13.38 -8.93 35.36
C ASP A 561 -13.06 -10.40 35.68
N ALA A 562 -13.14 -11.27 34.67
CA ALA A 562 -12.84 -12.69 34.78
C ALA A 562 -12.17 -13.23 33.51
N ASP A 563 -11.04 -13.91 33.68
CA ASP A 563 -10.24 -14.48 32.60
C ASP A 563 -10.65 -15.91 32.27
N LEU A 564 -10.89 -16.16 30.98
CA LEU A 564 -11.14 -17.51 30.45
C LEU A 564 -9.81 -18.27 30.32
N THR A 565 -9.74 -19.46 30.93
CA THR A 565 -8.61 -20.38 30.80
C THR A 565 -9.07 -21.78 30.39
N LEU A 566 -8.18 -22.54 29.76
CA LEU A 566 -8.46 -23.91 29.33
C LEU A 566 -7.33 -24.84 29.77
N LEU A 567 -7.67 -26.03 30.26
CA LEU A 567 -6.69 -27.05 30.64
C LEU A 567 -6.90 -28.30 29.78
N LEU A 568 -5.87 -28.74 29.08
CA LEU A 568 -5.86 -29.98 28.30
C LEU A 568 -5.47 -31.13 29.22
N LEU A 569 -6.41 -32.04 29.48
CA LEU A 569 -6.30 -33.07 30.51
C LEU A 569 -6.23 -34.48 29.91
N ASP A 570 -5.41 -35.31 30.54
CA ASP A 570 -5.27 -36.73 30.25
C ASP A 570 -6.45 -37.58 30.80
N ALA A 571 -6.32 -38.91 30.71
CA ALA A 571 -7.33 -39.85 31.22
C ALA A 571 -7.45 -39.84 32.75
N LEU A 572 -6.47 -39.31 33.49
CA LEU A 572 -6.47 -39.16 34.94
C LEU A 572 -6.99 -37.78 35.40
N GLY A 573 -7.32 -36.89 34.45
CA GLY A 573 -7.78 -35.53 34.73
C GLY A 573 -6.64 -34.55 35.07
N LYS A 574 -5.41 -34.86 34.64
CA LYS A 574 -4.21 -34.06 34.88
C LYS A 574 -3.67 -33.45 33.59
N VAL A 575 -3.05 -32.26 33.68
CA VAL A 575 -2.24 -31.72 32.57
C VAL A 575 -1.04 -32.63 32.32
N ARG A 576 -0.56 -32.72 31.07
CA ARG A 576 0.62 -33.56 30.73
C ARG A 576 1.92 -32.78 30.86
N THR A 577 1.87 -31.47 30.62
CA THR A 577 2.95 -30.48 30.68
C THR A 577 2.34 -29.11 30.96
N ASP A 578 3.14 -28.12 31.36
CA ASP A 578 2.64 -26.75 31.56
C ASP A 578 2.14 -26.10 30.25
N GLU A 579 2.62 -26.57 29.10
CA GLU A 579 2.10 -26.21 27.76
C GLU A 579 0.61 -26.58 27.54
N ASP A 580 0.04 -27.47 28.35
CA ASP A 580 -1.38 -27.84 28.30
C ASP A 580 -2.29 -26.88 29.08
N PHE A 581 -1.73 -25.88 29.75
CA PHE A 581 -2.50 -24.83 30.41
C PHE A 581 -2.56 -23.57 29.53
N VAL A 582 -3.74 -23.27 29.00
CA VAL A 582 -3.99 -22.13 28.10
C VAL A 582 -4.59 -20.96 28.89
N PHE A 583 -3.89 -19.84 28.88
CA PHE A 583 -4.24 -18.59 29.55
C PHE A 583 -3.62 -17.42 28.79
N TYR A 584 -3.84 -16.16 29.22
CA TYR A 584 -3.49 -14.98 28.42
C TYR A 584 -2.00 -14.86 28.02
N HIS A 585 -1.06 -15.31 28.87
CA HIS A 585 0.37 -15.36 28.51
C HIS A 585 0.77 -16.57 27.63
N GLN A 586 -0.06 -17.62 27.60
CA GLN A 586 0.15 -18.82 26.79
C GLN A 586 -1.13 -19.12 25.99
N PRO A 587 -1.46 -18.28 24.98
CA PRO A 587 -2.77 -18.31 24.33
C PRO A 587 -2.97 -19.49 23.37
N THR A 588 -2.01 -20.38 23.20
CA THR A 588 -2.10 -21.53 22.29
C THR A 588 -1.49 -22.79 22.88
N ALA A 589 -2.17 -23.92 22.73
CA ALA A 589 -1.65 -25.25 23.09
C ALA A 589 -1.85 -26.26 21.96
N ALA A 590 -1.15 -27.41 22.07
CA ALA A 590 -1.25 -28.53 21.14
C ALA A 590 -1.16 -28.12 19.65
N ALA A 591 -0.11 -27.36 19.30
CA ALA A 591 0.16 -26.86 17.94
C ALA A 591 -1.02 -26.06 17.31
N GLY A 592 -1.76 -25.29 18.12
CA GLY A 592 -2.91 -24.49 17.66
C GLY A 592 -4.22 -25.29 17.51
N ALA A 593 -4.29 -26.48 18.12
CA ALA A 593 -5.56 -27.18 18.32
C ALA A 593 -6.42 -26.50 19.40
N VAL A 594 -5.81 -25.79 20.35
CA VAL A 594 -6.51 -24.87 21.27
C VAL A 594 -5.90 -23.48 21.14
N THR A 595 -6.76 -22.46 21.03
CA THR A 595 -6.37 -21.06 20.92
C THR A 595 -7.33 -20.17 21.71
N LEU A 596 -6.81 -19.36 22.63
CA LEU A 596 -7.51 -18.27 23.29
C LEU A 596 -7.44 -17.03 22.39
N GLU A 597 -8.59 -16.42 22.08
CA GLU A 597 -8.67 -15.24 21.21
C GLU A 597 -8.41 -13.96 22.05
N PRO A 598 -7.47 -13.08 21.67
CA PRO A 598 -7.16 -11.88 22.47
C PRO A 598 -8.34 -10.93 22.62
N GLY A 599 -8.58 -10.47 23.86
CA GLY A 599 -9.49 -9.37 24.18
C GLY A 599 -11.00 -9.68 24.19
N ASP A 600 -11.45 -10.80 23.64
CA ASP A 600 -12.88 -11.04 23.36
C ASP A 600 -13.58 -12.06 24.31
N GLY A 601 -12.83 -12.64 25.25
CA GLY A 601 -13.32 -13.64 26.20
C GLY A 601 -13.68 -14.97 25.55
N SER A 602 -13.10 -15.27 24.39
CA SER A 602 -13.40 -16.46 23.57
C SER A 602 -12.19 -17.35 23.34
N ALA A 603 -12.45 -18.63 23.08
CA ALA A 603 -11.46 -19.63 22.73
C ALA A 603 -11.99 -20.56 21.64
N VAL A 604 -11.08 -21.13 20.87
CA VAL A 604 -11.34 -22.08 19.79
C VAL A 604 -10.65 -23.40 20.10
N VAL A 605 -11.41 -24.49 20.12
CA VAL A 605 -10.93 -25.86 20.34
C VAL A 605 -11.24 -26.70 19.11
N ARG A 606 -10.21 -27.19 18.43
CA ARG A 606 -10.30 -28.07 17.25
C ARG A 606 -10.18 -29.53 17.69
N THR A 607 -11.34 -30.13 17.96
CA THR A 607 -11.47 -31.45 18.59
C THR A 607 -10.95 -32.61 17.72
N ASP A 608 -10.85 -32.36 16.41
CA ASP A 608 -10.23 -33.20 15.38
C ASP A 608 -8.69 -33.17 15.41
N ARG A 609 -8.08 -32.09 15.92
CA ARG A 609 -6.63 -31.88 16.00
C ARG A 609 -6.02 -32.14 17.37
N LEU A 610 -6.84 -32.33 18.41
CA LEU A 610 -6.37 -32.65 19.74
C LEU A 610 -5.62 -34.00 19.76
N PRO A 611 -4.42 -34.09 20.35
CA PRO A 611 -3.68 -35.34 20.50
C PRO A 611 -4.51 -36.43 21.17
N SER A 612 -4.33 -37.69 20.78
CA SER A 612 -5.07 -38.84 21.34
C SER A 612 -4.85 -39.06 22.84
N THR A 613 -3.81 -38.47 23.43
CA THR A 613 -3.56 -38.46 24.88
C THR A 613 -4.39 -37.42 25.64
N VAL A 614 -4.98 -36.42 24.97
CA VAL A 614 -5.95 -35.48 25.56
C VAL A 614 -7.34 -36.13 25.55
N HIS A 615 -7.88 -36.34 26.74
CA HIS A 615 -9.18 -36.98 26.96
C HIS A 615 -10.27 -35.97 27.36
N ARG A 616 -9.87 -34.82 27.92
CA ARG A 616 -10.77 -33.73 28.32
C ARG A 616 -10.10 -32.37 28.09
N VAL A 617 -10.89 -31.36 27.75
CA VAL A 617 -10.53 -29.95 27.85
C VAL A 617 -11.46 -29.32 28.88
N ALA A 618 -10.89 -28.91 30.00
CA ALA A 618 -11.59 -28.16 31.04
C ALA A 618 -11.63 -26.68 30.65
N VAL A 619 -12.77 -26.02 30.80
CA VAL A 619 -12.99 -24.60 30.51
C VAL A 619 -13.35 -23.90 31.82
N SER A 620 -12.47 -23.01 32.27
CA SER A 620 -12.58 -22.31 33.55
C SER A 620 -12.60 -20.79 33.38
N VAL A 621 -13.27 -20.10 34.30
CA VAL A 621 -13.25 -18.64 34.43
C VAL A 621 -12.70 -18.29 35.80
N ASN A 622 -11.81 -17.32 35.86
CA ASN A 622 -11.09 -16.97 37.09
C ASN A 622 -11.12 -15.47 37.28
N LEU A 623 -11.48 -15.02 38.48
CA LEU A 623 -11.45 -13.60 38.83
C LEU A 623 -10.02 -13.17 39.18
N ASP A 624 -9.77 -11.86 39.09
CA ASP A 624 -8.46 -11.25 39.29
C ASP A 624 -7.79 -11.72 40.60
N ALA A 625 -6.59 -12.29 40.48
CA ALA A 625 -5.86 -12.88 41.61
C ALA A 625 -5.34 -11.82 42.60
N ASP A 626 -5.20 -10.56 42.16
CA ASP A 626 -4.76 -9.44 42.98
C ASP A 626 -5.94 -8.65 43.62
N GLY A 627 -7.18 -9.16 43.52
CA GLY A 627 -8.39 -8.50 44.03
C GLY A 627 -9.30 -9.38 44.88
N ASP A 628 -10.14 -8.74 45.71
CA ASP A 628 -11.15 -9.41 46.56
C ASP A 628 -12.41 -9.87 45.77
N ALA A 629 -12.31 -10.06 44.44
CA ALA A 629 -13.46 -10.28 43.56
C ALA A 629 -13.89 -11.76 43.50
N THR A 630 -15.20 -11.99 43.47
CA THR A 630 -15.81 -13.32 43.56
C THR A 630 -16.82 -13.59 42.45
N CYS A 631 -17.24 -14.85 42.26
CA CYS A 631 -18.28 -15.20 41.29
C CYS A 631 -19.64 -14.54 41.60
N ALA A 632 -19.86 -14.00 42.80
CA ALA A 632 -21.03 -13.18 43.11
C ALA A 632 -20.99 -11.76 42.54
N ASP A 633 -19.80 -11.25 42.18
CA ASP A 633 -19.61 -9.93 41.59
C ASP A 633 -19.78 -9.91 40.06
N LEU A 634 -20.09 -11.07 39.47
CA LEU A 634 -20.39 -11.23 38.05
C LEU A 634 -21.86 -10.95 37.75
N ILE A 635 -22.12 -10.06 36.79
CA ILE A 635 -23.46 -9.69 36.33
C ILE A 635 -23.79 -10.48 35.06
N ASP A 636 -24.90 -11.22 35.07
CA ASP A 636 -25.38 -12.07 33.96
C ASP A 636 -24.32 -13.03 33.36
N PRO A 637 -23.51 -13.74 34.17
CA PRO A 637 -22.44 -14.58 33.64
C PRO A 637 -23.04 -15.71 32.79
N THR A 638 -22.55 -15.83 31.56
CA THR A 638 -23.02 -16.78 30.55
C THR A 638 -21.84 -17.32 29.76
N VAL A 639 -21.71 -18.65 29.71
CA VAL A 639 -20.85 -19.35 28.77
C VAL A 639 -21.67 -19.74 27.54
N GLU A 640 -21.15 -19.42 26.36
CA GLU A 640 -21.67 -19.85 25.07
C GLU A 640 -20.72 -20.84 24.42
N LEU A 641 -21.27 -21.91 23.85
CA LEU A 641 -20.54 -22.86 23.02
C LEU A 641 -21.23 -23.05 21.68
N ALA A 642 -20.45 -22.96 20.60
CA ALA A 642 -20.90 -23.15 19.23
C ALA A 642 -20.02 -24.18 18.53
N ALA A 643 -20.63 -25.22 17.95
CA ALA A 643 -19.93 -26.24 17.17
C ALA A 643 -20.81 -26.69 16.01
N GLY A 644 -20.37 -26.46 14.76
CA GLY A 644 -21.19 -26.67 13.57
C GLY A 644 -22.55 -25.94 13.66
N PRO A 645 -23.70 -26.63 13.48
CA PRO A 645 -25.02 -26.05 13.68
C PRO A 645 -25.45 -25.96 15.15
N GLY A 646 -24.71 -26.61 16.07
CA GLY A 646 -25.04 -26.63 17.49
C GLY A 646 -24.70 -25.31 18.19
N ARG A 647 -25.57 -24.91 19.11
CA ARG A 647 -25.42 -23.73 19.99
C ARG A 647 -25.91 -24.12 21.38
N TRP A 648 -25.12 -23.86 22.41
CA TRP A 648 -25.45 -24.14 23.81
C TRP A 648 -25.06 -22.97 24.70
N THR A 649 -25.84 -22.73 25.75
CA THR A 649 -25.55 -21.73 26.78
C THR A 649 -25.49 -22.38 28.16
N PHE A 650 -24.71 -21.81 29.08
CA PHE A 650 -24.71 -22.20 30.49
C PHE A 650 -24.51 -20.95 31.37
N ARG A 651 -25.38 -20.78 32.37
CA ARG A 651 -25.27 -19.74 33.39
C ARG A 651 -24.61 -20.33 34.64
N PRO A 652 -23.30 -20.09 34.90
CA PRO A 652 -22.68 -20.51 36.14
C PRO A 652 -23.34 -19.88 37.38
N PRO A 653 -23.34 -20.57 38.53
CA PRO A 653 -23.89 -20.03 39.77
C PRO A 653 -23.06 -18.86 40.30
N ALA A 654 -23.73 -17.85 40.86
CA ALA A 654 -23.10 -16.80 41.65
C ALA A 654 -22.78 -17.33 43.05
N ASP A 655 -21.52 -17.20 43.49
CA ASP A 655 -21.06 -17.65 44.81
C ASP A 655 -20.00 -16.68 45.37
N PRO A 656 -20.23 -16.05 46.55
CA PRO A 656 -19.31 -15.09 47.16
C PRO A 656 -18.11 -15.74 47.88
N ALA A 657 -18.00 -17.07 47.88
CA ALA A 657 -16.84 -17.78 48.42
C ALA A 657 -15.86 -18.26 47.33
N ILE A 658 -16.17 -18.01 46.05
CA ILE A 658 -15.48 -18.61 44.90
C ILE A 658 -14.82 -17.53 44.04
N SER A 659 -13.54 -17.71 43.72
CA SER A 659 -12.75 -16.83 42.85
C SER A 659 -12.25 -17.50 41.56
N ALA A 660 -12.47 -18.81 41.41
CA ALA A 660 -12.28 -19.53 40.14
C ALA A 660 -13.34 -20.62 39.95
N MET A 661 -13.83 -20.82 38.73
CA MET A 661 -14.89 -21.78 38.44
C MET A 661 -14.67 -22.56 37.15
N LEU A 662 -14.76 -23.90 37.23
CA LEU A 662 -14.88 -24.78 36.07
C LEU A 662 -16.32 -24.74 35.56
N VAL A 663 -16.52 -24.13 34.39
CA VAL A 663 -17.85 -23.84 33.85
C VAL A 663 -18.31 -24.86 32.81
N ALA A 664 -17.38 -25.41 32.02
CA ALA A 664 -17.68 -26.46 31.06
C ALA A 664 -16.53 -27.48 30.90
N GLU A 665 -16.86 -28.68 30.46
CA GLU A 665 -15.90 -29.72 30.08
C GLU A 665 -16.24 -30.23 28.67
N LEU A 666 -15.25 -30.21 27.77
CA LEU A 666 -15.28 -30.97 26.53
C LEU A 666 -14.58 -32.30 26.80
N TYR A 667 -15.21 -33.46 26.61
CA TYR A 667 -14.59 -34.75 26.92
C TYR A 667 -14.88 -35.81 25.86
N ARG A 668 -13.91 -36.69 25.63
CA ARG A 668 -14.03 -37.78 24.64
C ARG A 668 -14.81 -38.95 25.25
N HIS A 669 -15.98 -39.26 24.71
CA HIS A 669 -16.79 -40.41 25.09
C HIS A 669 -16.48 -41.62 24.17
N PRO A 670 -16.30 -42.85 24.70
CA PRO A 670 -15.88 -43.99 23.90
C PRO A 670 -16.83 -44.41 22.76
N ALA A 671 -18.11 -44.04 22.84
CA ALA A 671 -19.14 -44.42 21.86
C ALA A 671 -19.60 -43.26 20.95
N ASP A 672 -19.56 -42.01 21.44
CA ASP A 672 -20.27 -40.88 20.81
C ASP A 672 -19.33 -39.75 20.33
N GLY A 673 -18.01 -39.95 20.33
CA GLY A 673 -17.05 -38.89 20.01
C GLY A 673 -16.94 -37.86 21.13
N TRP A 674 -16.83 -36.58 20.79
CA TRP A 674 -16.72 -35.52 21.79
C TRP A 674 -18.08 -35.14 22.39
N LYS A 675 -18.09 -34.84 23.69
CA LYS A 675 -19.27 -34.40 24.43
C LYS A 675 -18.97 -33.13 25.22
N LEU A 676 -19.95 -32.26 25.31
CA LEU A 676 -19.96 -31.09 26.18
C LEU A 676 -20.69 -31.44 27.47
N ARG A 677 -20.16 -31.01 28.61
CA ARG A 677 -20.84 -30.99 29.91
C ARG A 677 -20.78 -29.60 30.53
N ALA A 678 -21.92 -29.09 31.00
CA ALA A 678 -21.96 -27.93 31.88
C ALA A 678 -21.60 -28.36 33.32
N VAL A 679 -20.79 -27.59 34.03
CA VAL A 679 -20.30 -27.97 35.38
C VAL A 679 -20.72 -26.95 36.44
N GLY A 680 -20.04 -25.80 36.53
CA GLY A 680 -20.29 -24.79 37.56
C GLY A 680 -19.68 -25.13 38.93
N GLN A 681 -18.49 -25.77 38.94
CA GLN A 681 -17.77 -26.12 40.17
C GLN A 681 -16.76 -25.02 40.51
N GLY A 682 -16.79 -24.51 41.74
CA GLY A 682 -15.93 -23.42 42.22
C GLY A 682 -14.73 -23.85 43.09
N TRP A 683 -13.72 -22.99 43.12
CA TRP A 683 -12.58 -23.00 44.05
C TRP A 683 -12.50 -21.65 44.79
N SER A 684 -12.28 -21.70 46.11
CA SER A 684 -12.12 -20.54 46.98
C SER A 684 -10.66 -20.06 47.09
N ASP A 685 -9.70 -20.92 46.77
CA ASP A 685 -8.28 -20.61 46.63
C ASP A 685 -7.89 -20.24 45.18
N GLY A 686 -8.88 -19.77 44.42
CA GLY A 686 -8.72 -19.18 43.08
C GLY A 686 -8.12 -20.11 42.04
N LEU A 687 -7.50 -19.50 41.03
CA LEU A 687 -6.88 -20.22 39.91
C LEU A 687 -5.78 -21.17 40.39
N ALA A 688 -5.03 -20.82 41.43
CA ALA A 688 -4.00 -21.68 42.00
C ALA A 688 -4.59 -23.00 42.56
N GLY A 689 -5.76 -22.97 43.18
CA GLY A 689 -6.47 -24.16 43.64
C GLY A 689 -6.93 -25.07 42.50
N LEU A 690 -7.53 -24.46 41.47
CA LEU A 690 -7.97 -25.16 40.26
C LEU A 690 -6.79 -25.79 39.50
N ALA A 691 -5.69 -25.05 39.36
CA ALA A 691 -4.46 -25.50 38.71
C ALA A 691 -3.82 -26.69 39.45
N ARG A 692 -3.66 -26.61 40.78
CA ARG A 692 -3.17 -27.74 41.61
C ARG A 692 -4.10 -28.96 41.55
N HIS A 693 -5.43 -28.75 41.52
CA HIS A 693 -6.39 -29.83 41.34
C HIS A 693 -6.13 -30.61 40.05
N HIS A 694 -5.76 -29.92 38.97
CA HIS A 694 -5.36 -30.51 37.69
C HIS A 694 -3.85 -30.81 37.53
N GLY A 695 -3.06 -30.63 38.58
CA GLY A 695 -1.65 -31.06 38.64
C GLY A 695 -0.66 -30.13 37.95
N VAL A 696 -1.00 -28.86 37.80
CA VAL A 696 -0.02 -27.80 37.51
C VAL A 696 0.70 -27.46 38.82
N ASP A 697 2.03 -27.41 38.81
CA ASP A 697 2.80 -26.85 39.93
C ASP A 697 2.78 -25.32 39.83
N VAL A 698 2.30 -24.67 40.89
CA VAL A 698 2.18 -23.21 40.99
C VAL A 698 2.90 -22.78 42.27
N GLU A 699 4.07 -22.15 42.12
CA GLU A 699 4.84 -21.52 43.22
C GLU A 699 4.19 -20.23 43.73
#